data_AF-A0A2E7HM08-F1
#
_entry.id   AF-A0A2E7HM08-F1
#
_cell.length_a   1.000
_cell.length_b   1.000
_cell.length_c   1.000
_cell.angle_alpha   90.00
_cell.angle_beta   90.00
_cell.angle_gamma   90.00
#
_symmetry.space_group_name_H-M   'P 1'
#
loop_
_entity.id
_entity.type
_entity.pdbx_description
1 polymer ?
#
loop_
_entity_poly.entity_id
_entity_poly.type
_entity_poly.pdbx_seq_one_letter_code
_entity_poly.pdbx_strand_id
1 'polypeptide(L)'
;MEAAPMETGRPAVSLGHVGPKYLLRLSAQKAEVDLAKQFLAKGGTLGGAAARGTTSFALSHSDTHQTFLLTETNQAIDLPVPAKLLETSRATFFDETKGSMKVGDSVGPHVLLSDRTRLNVVSTRTGAAINGTLVSTLSGTASVKLLDLFSTVDAKQAMVGENVAGKAPRPNVAVTQIPVRYPNWESINATIAVCQPQLIRVAADGTETEVSALFFTPTEQAQRLAQVQPVLKSIYDRAWQMTKDAVFAPEPNLHKSVVAERDAGFDMSGYSLAAAANDTPPALKPEVAEALLAATFEAELPSTHAQMLADLSSPSLKATSKYSRSIATGLSAAAAFAMPYRVDGTPADTPEGLKMFQSESWPVQANVDFGRLADDCDGQANLANQLIEQAWSLKTTGANMDALPNLRAVANSIGAHYVHGMTVLAANAGHADAADASKKSIAGHAIVTALPKTGFAAAMARGARAKIAGKFVVEPQFQRAVIAAQWEALYPQWLLDEMPADERPALASHEAARQLQTAAIAMGPQPLAIEGTTYASSQLYEHDDEKREERKLEFIGAKNSLEAFSPNILRVFKTLDVCETGEHAFYNALVEQSFSPKHGLMTSGPLRSMNAACCHVRHVKITPAGDVVGTGSSPKDLATGNFALVPLWTAGTEDGALIDEAHAEALSNTLPMRGEPIAASEKIFNKNMATLRDLDAFFHAPGKPDYESFPHSAIVSFASLVGNANAITDVAEVLKATPHVRGEIYGLDTAINGLAIGASGKELGRYIVIEVDLPRN
;
A
#
# COMPACT_ATOMS: atom_id res chain seq x y z
N MET A 1 28.53 14.03 -20.85
CA MET A 1 28.89 12.67 -21.30
C MET A 1 27.79 12.22 -22.22
N GLU A 2 28.08 12.10 -23.51
CA GLU A 2 27.13 11.65 -24.53
C GLU A 2 26.77 10.18 -24.28
N ALA A 3 25.49 9.91 -24.01
CA ALA A 3 24.96 8.57 -23.86
C ALA A 3 24.66 7.99 -25.24
N ALA A 4 25.26 6.85 -25.56
CA ALA A 4 24.96 6.10 -26.78
C ALA A 4 23.50 5.59 -26.75
N PRO A 5 22.81 5.53 -27.91
CA PRO A 5 21.46 5.00 -28.00
C PRO A 5 21.50 3.49 -27.73
N MET A 6 20.71 3.06 -26.75
CA MET A 6 20.52 1.67 -26.38
C MET A 6 19.61 1.02 -27.44
N GLU A 7 20.16 0.12 -28.26
CA GLU A 7 19.38 -0.69 -29.20
C GLU A 7 18.37 -1.55 -28.43
N THR A 8 17.08 -1.30 -28.67
CA THR A 8 15.96 -2.06 -28.10
C THR A 8 15.84 -3.42 -28.80
N GLY A 9 16.65 -4.39 -28.37
CA GLY A 9 16.42 -5.80 -28.69
C GLY A 9 15.11 -6.28 -28.07
N ARG A 10 14.12 -6.60 -28.90
CA ARG A 10 12.82 -7.13 -28.48
C ARG A 10 12.99 -8.54 -27.89
N PRO A 11 12.57 -8.82 -26.64
CA PRO A 11 12.46 -10.20 -26.17
C PRO A 11 11.17 -10.83 -26.72
N ALA A 12 11.29 -12.02 -27.30
CA ALA A 12 10.16 -12.84 -27.70
C ALA A 12 9.45 -13.38 -26.45
N VAL A 13 8.20 -12.99 -26.25
CA VAL A 13 7.35 -13.51 -25.16
C VAL A 13 6.88 -14.93 -25.54
N SER A 14 7.21 -15.95 -24.74
CA SER A 14 6.69 -17.31 -24.94
C SER A 14 5.27 -17.42 -24.40
N LEU A 15 4.32 -17.96 -25.19
CA LEU A 15 2.88 -17.88 -24.91
C LEU A 15 2.22 -19.26 -24.85
N GLY A 16 1.64 -19.60 -23.69
CA GLY A 16 0.73 -20.73 -23.50
C GLY A 16 -0.76 -20.32 -23.57
N HIS A 17 -1.55 -21.22 -24.18
CA HIS A 17 -3.01 -21.25 -24.44
C HIS A 17 -3.70 -20.17 -25.31
N VAL A 18 -4.62 -20.66 -26.15
CA VAL A 18 -4.87 -20.24 -27.55
C VAL A 18 -6.26 -19.62 -27.73
N GLY A 19 -6.30 -18.29 -27.69
CA GLY A 19 -7.28 -17.42 -28.35
C GLY A 19 -6.53 -16.25 -29.00
N PRO A 20 -7.15 -15.47 -29.90
CA PRO A 20 -6.51 -14.29 -30.47
C PRO A 20 -6.15 -13.28 -29.37
N LYS A 21 -4.92 -12.76 -29.39
CA LYS A 21 -4.47 -11.71 -28.46
C LYS A 21 -4.73 -10.35 -29.05
N TYR A 22 -4.98 -9.37 -28.19
CA TYR A 22 -5.25 -8.00 -28.61
C TYR A 22 -4.26 -7.04 -27.95
N LEU A 23 -3.78 -6.06 -28.71
CA LEU A 23 -2.90 -4.98 -28.25
C LEU A 23 -3.55 -3.64 -28.56
N LEU A 24 -3.40 -2.67 -27.66
CA LEU A 24 -3.60 -1.25 -27.93
C LEU A 24 -2.24 -0.65 -28.27
N ARG A 25 -2.05 -0.31 -29.54
CA ARG A 25 -0.90 0.44 -30.03
C ARG A 25 -1.22 1.93 -30.03
N LEU A 26 -0.36 2.75 -29.44
CA LEU A 26 -0.51 4.21 -29.44
C LEU A 26 0.85 4.90 -29.50
N SER A 27 0.89 6.16 -29.93
CA SER A 27 2.08 7.00 -29.83
C SER A 27 1.91 7.98 -28.67
N ALA A 28 2.89 8.05 -27.76
CA ALA A 28 2.84 8.93 -26.61
C ALA A 28 4.13 9.77 -26.45
N GLN A 29 3.98 10.99 -25.94
CA GLN A 29 5.07 11.86 -25.50
C GLN A 29 4.69 12.58 -24.21
N LYS A 30 5.66 12.96 -23.40
CA LYS A 30 5.48 13.66 -22.12
C LYS A 30 6.14 15.04 -22.15
N ALA A 31 5.36 16.06 -21.85
CA ALA A 31 5.84 17.41 -21.58
C ALA A 31 5.70 17.72 -20.08
N GLU A 32 6.75 18.24 -19.46
CA GLU A 32 6.73 18.67 -18.05
C GLU A 32 7.87 19.66 -17.77
N VAL A 33 7.78 20.42 -16.68
CA VAL A 33 8.83 21.38 -16.29
C VAL A 33 10.15 20.66 -16.03
N ASP A 34 11.22 21.11 -16.68
CA ASP A 34 12.59 20.62 -16.48
C ASP A 34 13.23 21.25 -15.24
N LEU A 35 12.81 20.75 -14.07
CA LEU A 35 13.33 21.19 -12.78
C LEU A 35 14.83 20.90 -12.63
N ALA A 36 15.33 19.81 -13.23
CA ALA A 36 16.74 19.47 -13.18
C ALA A 36 17.60 20.55 -13.84
N LYS A 37 17.21 21.01 -15.04
CA LYS A 37 17.90 22.11 -15.71
C LYS A 37 17.75 23.44 -14.97
N GLN A 38 16.58 23.72 -14.38
CA GLN A 38 16.39 24.93 -13.57
C GLN A 38 17.29 24.94 -12.33
N PHE A 39 17.37 23.82 -11.61
CA PHE A 39 18.26 23.62 -10.48
C PHE A 39 19.72 23.80 -10.89
N LEU A 40 20.17 23.19 -12.01
CA LEU A 40 21.53 23.37 -12.51
C LEU A 40 21.85 24.81 -12.89
N ALA A 41 20.86 25.59 -13.35
CA ALA A 41 21.05 26.97 -13.76
C ALA A 41 21.03 27.97 -12.58
N LYS A 42 20.22 27.73 -11.55
CA LYS A 42 19.97 28.70 -10.46
C LYS A 42 20.46 28.25 -9.08
N GLY A 43 20.83 26.98 -8.92
CA GLY A 43 20.99 26.35 -7.61
C GLY A 43 19.64 26.09 -6.92
N GLY A 44 19.67 25.50 -5.73
CA GLY A 44 18.48 25.18 -4.94
C GLY A 44 18.74 24.11 -3.88
N THR A 45 17.67 23.59 -3.27
CA THR A 45 17.73 22.38 -2.42
C THR A 45 17.70 21.13 -3.29
N LEU A 46 18.29 20.01 -2.84
CA LEU A 46 18.31 18.75 -3.60
C LEU A 46 16.91 18.23 -3.96
N GLY A 47 15.90 18.50 -3.13
CA GLY A 47 14.48 18.17 -3.42
C GLY A 47 13.89 18.96 -4.60
N GLY A 48 14.41 20.17 -4.87
CA GLY A 48 14.04 20.97 -6.04
C GLY A 48 14.60 20.45 -7.37
N ALA A 49 15.52 19.48 -7.34
CA ALA A 49 16.17 18.88 -8.51
C ALA A 49 15.45 17.62 -9.03
N ALA A 50 14.13 17.51 -8.83
CA ALA A 50 13.35 16.34 -9.23
C ALA A 50 13.29 16.21 -10.77
N ALA A 51 14.15 15.33 -11.30
CA ALA A 51 14.27 15.02 -12.70
C ALA A 51 13.06 14.25 -13.23
N ARG A 52 12.92 14.23 -14.55
CA ARG A 52 11.93 13.41 -15.26
C ARG A 52 12.09 11.93 -14.89
N GLY A 53 11.04 11.33 -14.34
CA GLY A 53 10.96 9.90 -14.07
C GLY A 53 10.22 9.14 -15.16
N THR A 54 9.83 7.91 -14.84
CA THR A 54 9.15 6.99 -15.75
C THR A 54 7.66 7.29 -15.87
N THR A 55 7.02 6.71 -16.86
CA THR A 55 5.58 6.75 -17.07
C THR A 55 5.06 5.34 -17.31
N SER A 56 4.12 4.93 -16.48
CA SER A 56 3.48 3.62 -16.52
C SER A 56 2.08 3.72 -17.09
N PHE A 57 1.69 2.73 -17.91
CA PHE A 57 0.38 2.63 -18.52
C PHE A 57 -0.25 1.25 -18.26
N ALA A 58 -1.57 1.24 -18.05
CA ALA A 58 -2.38 0.02 -18.08
C ALA A 58 -3.81 0.33 -18.53
N LEU A 59 -4.49 -0.67 -19.07
CA LEU A 59 -5.92 -0.59 -19.35
C LEU A 59 -6.74 -1.08 -18.16
N SER A 60 -8.03 -0.73 -18.11
CA SER A 60 -8.95 -1.32 -17.14
C SER A 60 -8.85 -2.84 -17.11
N HIS A 61 -8.92 -3.44 -15.92
CA HIS A 61 -8.80 -4.88 -15.68
C HIS A 61 -7.44 -5.50 -16.04
N SER A 62 -6.39 -4.71 -16.22
CA SER A 62 -5.04 -5.26 -16.40
C SER A 62 -4.52 -5.83 -15.08
N ASP A 63 -3.81 -6.96 -15.14
CA ASP A 63 -3.12 -7.54 -13.98
C ASP A 63 -1.73 -6.94 -13.79
N THR A 64 -1.17 -6.31 -14.83
CA THR A 64 0.16 -5.71 -14.83
C THR A 64 0.20 -4.42 -15.65
N HIS A 65 1.07 -3.47 -15.28
CA HIS A 65 1.35 -2.30 -16.09
C HIS A 65 2.66 -2.43 -16.87
N GLN A 66 2.83 -1.57 -17.88
CA GLN A 66 4.09 -1.38 -18.61
C GLN A 66 4.66 0.00 -18.32
N THR A 67 5.99 0.10 -18.23
CA THR A 67 6.71 1.32 -17.86
C THR A 67 7.62 1.79 -18.99
N PHE A 68 7.60 3.08 -19.27
CA PHE A 68 8.37 3.73 -20.32
C PHE A 68 9.06 4.99 -19.79
N LEU A 69 10.20 5.36 -20.38
CA LEU A 69 10.79 6.68 -20.13
C LEU A 69 10.29 7.66 -21.20
N LEU A 70 9.08 8.20 -21.01
CA LEU A 70 8.52 9.16 -21.95
C LEU A 70 9.23 10.51 -21.88
N THR A 71 9.49 11.07 -23.05
CA THR A 71 10.16 12.35 -23.27
C THR A 71 9.31 13.22 -24.20
N GLU A 72 9.82 14.38 -24.61
CA GLU A 72 9.14 15.26 -25.57
C GLU A 72 9.12 14.69 -27.00
N THR A 73 9.81 13.58 -27.23
CA THR A 73 9.74 12.81 -28.48
C THR A 73 8.68 11.72 -28.40
N ASN A 74 7.88 11.61 -29.46
CA ASN A 74 6.90 10.54 -29.62
C ASN A 74 7.55 9.15 -29.57
N GLN A 75 6.96 8.27 -28.76
CA GLN A 75 7.34 6.87 -28.63
C GLN A 75 6.11 6.00 -28.90
N ALA A 76 6.28 4.96 -29.70
CA ALA A 76 5.24 3.95 -29.91
C ALA A 76 5.17 3.01 -28.70
N ILE A 77 3.97 2.75 -28.23
CA ILE A 77 3.65 1.95 -27.05
C ILE A 77 2.65 0.87 -27.46
N ASP A 78 2.90 -0.38 -27.06
CA ASP A 78 2.01 -1.52 -27.28
C ASP A 78 1.55 -2.09 -25.93
N LEU A 79 0.31 -1.79 -25.54
CA LEU A 79 -0.29 -2.29 -24.30
C LEU A 79 -1.13 -3.55 -24.57
N PRO A 80 -1.00 -4.62 -23.77
CA PRO A 80 -1.91 -5.76 -23.88
C PRO A 80 -3.34 -5.35 -23.50
N VAL A 81 -4.32 -5.78 -24.29
CA VAL A 81 -5.74 -5.67 -23.94
C VAL A 81 -6.10 -6.88 -23.09
N PRO A 82 -6.48 -6.71 -21.81
CA PRO A 82 -6.75 -7.84 -20.92
C PRO A 82 -7.93 -8.69 -21.40
N ALA A 83 -7.83 -10.02 -21.29
CA ALA A 83 -8.95 -10.91 -21.61
C ALA A 83 -10.17 -10.61 -20.75
N LYS A 84 -9.96 -10.35 -19.45
CA LYS A 84 -11.00 -9.96 -18.49
C LYS A 84 -11.77 -8.70 -18.93
N LEU A 85 -11.08 -7.69 -19.48
CA LEU A 85 -11.73 -6.50 -20.03
C LEU A 85 -12.69 -6.86 -21.18
N LEU A 86 -12.26 -7.74 -22.09
CA LEU A 86 -13.07 -8.19 -23.22
C LEU A 86 -14.28 -9.02 -22.78
N GLU A 87 -14.07 -9.93 -21.83
CA GLU A 87 -15.11 -10.79 -21.27
C GLU A 87 -16.16 -9.97 -20.51
N THR A 88 -15.73 -9.07 -19.62
CA THR A 88 -16.63 -8.19 -18.88
C THR A 88 -17.41 -7.28 -19.82
N SER A 89 -16.76 -6.65 -20.81
CA SER A 89 -17.45 -5.80 -21.78
C SER A 89 -18.53 -6.56 -22.56
N ARG A 90 -18.24 -7.80 -22.98
CA ARG A 90 -19.21 -8.66 -23.67
C ARG A 90 -20.38 -9.06 -22.78
N ALA A 91 -20.11 -9.44 -21.54
CA ALA A 91 -21.14 -9.81 -20.57
C ALA A 91 -22.07 -8.63 -20.28
N THR A 92 -21.52 -7.46 -19.98
CA THR A 92 -22.32 -6.25 -19.72
C THR A 92 -23.15 -5.84 -20.92
N PHE A 93 -22.62 -5.95 -22.15
CA PHE A 93 -23.40 -5.68 -23.35
C PHE A 93 -24.53 -6.70 -23.59
N PHE A 94 -24.27 -7.98 -23.31
CA PHE A 94 -25.30 -9.02 -23.41
C PHE A 94 -26.46 -8.73 -22.44
N ASP A 95 -26.15 -8.30 -21.21
CA ASP A 95 -27.17 -7.92 -20.22
C ASP A 95 -27.94 -6.67 -20.66
N GLU A 96 -27.24 -5.62 -21.12
CA GLU A 96 -27.85 -4.37 -21.63
C GLU A 96 -28.81 -4.64 -22.81
N THR A 97 -28.48 -5.62 -23.65
CA THR A 97 -29.32 -6.05 -24.78
C THR A 97 -30.33 -7.14 -24.41
N LYS A 98 -30.44 -7.53 -23.13
CA LYS A 98 -31.33 -8.59 -22.62
C LYS A 98 -31.16 -9.91 -23.36
N GLY A 99 -29.93 -10.22 -23.75
CA GLY A 99 -29.57 -11.41 -24.51
C GLY A 99 -30.12 -11.48 -25.93
N SER A 100 -30.74 -10.40 -26.43
CA SER A 100 -31.24 -10.32 -27.81
C SER A 100 -30.13 -10.34 -28.86
N MET A 101 -28.89 -10.10 -28.45
CA MET A 101 -27.72 -10.19 -29.31
C MET A 101 -26.70 -11.21 -28.81
N LYS A 102 -26.50 -12.25 -29.61
CA LYS A 102 -25.26 -13.01 -29.59
C LYS A 102 -24.28 -12.26 -30.49
N VAL A 103 -23.13 -11.84 -29.96
CA VAL A 103 -21.99 -11.41 -30.77
C VAL A 103 -21.49 -12.65 -31.53
N GLY A 104 -22.17 -12.97 -32.64
CA GLY A 104 -21.76 -13.96 -33.62
C GLY A 104 -20.99 -13.29 -34.76
N ASP A 105 -20.38 -14.11 -35.61
CA ASP A 105 -19.45 -13.79 -36.72
C ASP A 105 -19.90 -12.73 -37.75
N SER A 106 -21.06 -12.09 -37.56
CA SER A 106 -21.64 -11.05 -38.42
C SER A 106 -21.22 -9.61 -38.10
N VAL A 107 -20.45 -9.38 -37.01
CA VAL A 107 -19.94 -8.03 -36.65
C VAL A 107 -18.54 -7.77 -37.23
N GLY A 108 -17.93 -8.69 -37.98
CA GLY A 108 -16.56 -8.51 -38.48
C GLY A 108 -15.50 -8.47 -37.34
N PRO A 109 -14.23 -8.15 -37.63
CA PRO A 109 -13.15 -8.21 -36.64
C PRO A 109 -13.18 -6.95 -35.76
N HIS A 110 -14.21 -6.81 -34.92
CA HIS A 110 -14.36 -5.67 -34.00
C HIS A 110 -14.15 -6.09 -32.55
N VAL A 111 -13.60 -5.16 -31.76
CA VAL A 111 -13.45 -5.29 -30.32
C VAL A 111 -14.52 -4.43 -29.65
N LEU A 112 -15.42 -5.07 -28.92
CA LEU A 112 -16.50 -4.41 -28.18
C LEU A 112 -16.01 -4.02 -26.78
N LEU A 113 -16.12 -2.74 -26.44
CA LEU A 113 -15.66 -2.17 -25.16
C LEU A 113 -16.75 -1.29 -24.55
N SER A 114 -16.79 -1.22 -23.23
CA SER A 114 -17.61 -0.23 -22.52
C SER A 114 -17.01 1.18 -22.70
N ASP A 115 -17.85 2.21 -22.80
CA ASP A 115 -17.39 3.61 -22.77
C ASP A 115 -16.81 4.04 -21.40
N ARG A 116 -16.97 3.18 -20.38
CA ARG A 116 -16.37 3.33 -19.05
C ARG A 116 -14.95 2.75 -18.98
N THR A 117 -14.47 2.06 -20.02
CA THR A 117 -13.09 1.57 -20.12
C THR A 117 -12.07 2.72 -20.13
N ARG A 118 -10.97 2.54 -19.40
CA ARG A 118 -9.95 3.56 -19.14
C ARG A 118 -8.55 3.15 -19.60
N LEU A 119 -7.76 4.16 -19.98
CA LEU A 119 -6.30 4.12 -19.99
C LEU A 119 -5.81 4.82 -18.71
N ASN A 120 -5.19 4.06 -17.83
CA ASN A 120 -4.66 4.53 -16.55
C ASN A 120 -3.17 4.82 -16.70
N VAL A 121 -2.74 5.93 -16.12
CA VAL A 121 -1.40 6.46 -16.30
C VAL A 121 -0.84 6.93 -14.98
N VAL A 122 0.41 6.57 -14.72
CA VAL A 122 1.18 7.09 -13.59
C VAL A 122 2.49 7.63 -14.12
N SER A 123 2.83 8.86 -13.80
CA SER A 123 4.15 9.43 -14.10
C SER A 123 4.88 9.70 -12.80
N THR A 124 6.17 9.38 -12.76
CA THR A 124 7.02 9.70 -11.61
C THR A 124 8.01 10.80 -11.93
N ARG A 125 8.56 11.40 -10.87
CA ARG A 125 9.79 12.20 -10.93
C ARG A 125 10.86 11.56 -10.07
N THR A 126 12.10 11.59 -10.56
CA THR A 126 13.26 11.06 -9.85
C THR A 126 13.96 12.17 -9.09
N GLY A 127 13.98 12.09 -7.77
CA GLY A 127 14.66 12.99 -6.86
C GLY A 127 15.61 12.24 -5.94
N ALA A 128 15.88 12.80 -4.77
CA ALA A 128 16.69 12.19 -3.73
C ALA A 128 15.85 11.85 -2.49
N ALA A 129 16.02 10.65 -1.93
CA ALA A 129 15.53 10.29 -0.59
C ALA A 129 16.38 10.96 0.50
N ILE A 130 15.98 10.81 1.78
CA ILE A 130 16.68 11.41 2.95
C ILE A 130 18.13 10.98 3.10
N ASN A 131 18.49 9.96 2.36
CA ASN A 131 19.80 9.37 2.30
C ASN A 131 20.58 9.68 1.03
N GLY A 132 20.15 10.68 0.28
CA GLY A 132 20.81 11.11 -0.95
C GLY A 132 20.72 10.09 -2.09
N THR A 133 19.94 9.02 -1.91
CA THR A 133 19.75 8.00 -2.94
C THR A 133 18.75 8.46 -3.99
N LEU A 134 19.09 8.22 -5.26
CA LEU A 134 18.20 8.52 -6.38
C LEU A 134 17.02 7.56 -6.40
N VAL A 135 15.82 8.13 -6.27
CA VAL A 135 14.55 7.41 -6.12
C VAL A 135 13.46 8.18 -6.87
N SER A 136 12.38 7.50 -7.23
CA SER A 136 11.14 8.17 -7.56
C SER A 136 10.62 8.87 -6.30
N THR A 137 10.45 10.20 -6.29
CA THR A 137 10.00 10.97 -5.10
C THR A 137 8.56 11.46 -5.21
N LEU A 138 8.07 11.61 -6.44
CA LEU A 138 6.71 12.04 -6.73
C LEU A 138 6.08 11.04 -7.69
N SER A 139 4.80 10.77 -7.46
CA SER A 139 3.97 9.98 -8.36
C SER A 139 2.70 10.77 -8.64
N GLY A 140 2.51 11.10 -9.91
CA GLY A 140 1.32 11.76 -10.40
C GLY A 140 0.50 10.77 -11.20
N THR A 141 -0.81 10.95 -11.16
CA THR A 141 -1.76 9.94 -11.60
C THR A 141 -2.78 10.55 -12.54
N ALA A 142 -3.30 9.75 -13.48
CA ALA A 142 -4.31 10.17 -14.43
C ALA A 142 -5.07 8.96 -15.00
N SER A 143 -6.31 9.17 -15.40
CA SER A 143 -7.14 8.17 -16.09
C SER A 143 -8.01 8.83 -17.15
N VAL A 144 -7.94 8.35 -18.39
CA VAL A 144 -8.72 8.87 -19.53
C VAL A 144 -9.63 7.79 -20.09
N LYS A 145 -10.84 8.15 -20.56
CA LYS A 145 -11.70 7.18 -21.23
C LYS A 145 -11.06 6.75 -22.52
N LEU A 146 -11.08 5.45 -22.78
CA LEU A 146 -10.53 4.90 -24.01
C LEU A 146 -11.34 5.40 -25.22
N LEU A 147 -12.66 5.60 -25.07
CA LEU A 147 -13.52 6.21 -26.08
C LEU A 147 -12.97 7.56 -26.57
N ASP A 148 -12.44 8.38 -25.67
CA ASP A 148 -11.92 9.73 -25.97
C ASP A 148 -10.62 9.69 -26.78
N LEU A 149 -10.01 8.50 -26.95
CA LEU A 149 -8.84 8.29 -27.80
C LEU A 149 -9.23 7.90 -29.24
N PHE A 150 -10.38 7.27 -29.45
CA PHE A 150 -10.78 6.73 -30.75
C PHE A 150 -11.78 7.64 -31.49
N SER A 151 -11.77 7.61 -32.83
CA SER A 151 -12.88 8.13 -33.63
C SER A 151 -14.08 7.19 -33.47
N THR A 152 -15.20 7.70 -32.95
CA THR A 152 -16.33 6.85 -32.55
C THR A 152 -17.15 6.36 -33.74
N VAL A 153 -17.52 5.08 -33.71
CA VAL A 153 -18.69 4.53 -34.42
C VAL A 153 -19.64 4.10 -33.30
N ASP A 154 -20.85 4.64 -33.30
CA ASP A 154 -21.87 4.22 -32.34
C ASP A 154 -22.20 2.74 -32.58
N ALA A 155 -21.97 1.89 -31.56
CA ALA A 155 -22.29 0.47 -31.65
C ALA A 155 -23.75 0.23 -32.04
N LYS A 156 -24.69 1.12 -31.66
CA LYS A 156 -26.10 1.03 -32.02
C LYS A 156 -26.38 1.34 -33.50
N GLN A 157 -25.54 2.13 -34.16
CA GLN A 157 -25.66 2.41 -35.60
C GLN A 157 -25.15 1.23 -36.44
N ALA A 158 -24.10 0.54 -35.99
CA ALA A 158 -23.66 -0.73 -36.58
C ALA A 158 -24.69 -1.87 -36.42
N MET A 159 -25.61 -1.75 -35.46
CA MET A 159 -26.63 -2.77 -35.14
C MET A 159 -27.84 -2.82 -36.08
N VAL A 160 -28.10 -1.79 -36.90
CA VAL A 160 -29.32 -1.72 -37.75
C VAL A 160 -29.15 -2.43 -39.11
N GLY A 161 -28.02 -3.10 -39.34
CA GLY A 161 -27.74 -3.75 -40.62
C GLY A 161 -27.44 -2.77 -41.77
N GLU A 162 -27.25 -1.49 -41.45
CA GLU A 162 -26.53 -0.60 -42.35
C GLU A 162 -25.12 -1.17 -42.52
N ASN A 163 -24.71 -1.40 -43.76
CA ASN A 163 -23.33 -1.76 -44.06
C ASN A 163 -22.41 -0.67 -43.51
N VAL A 164 -21.90 -0.85 -42.29
CA VAL A 164 -20.75 -0.09 -41.80
C VAL A 164 -19.49 -0.70 -42.42
N ALA A 165 -19.50 -0.87 -43.75
CA ALA A 165 -18.31 -1.04 -44.55
C ALA A 165 -17.65 0.35 -44.69
N GLY A 166 -17.24 0.89 -43.57
CA GLY A 166 -16.60 2.18 -43.48
C GLY A 166 -15.58 2.08 -42.38
N LYS A 167 -14.30 2.15 -42.74
CA LYS A 167 -13.33 2.74 -41.82
C LYS A 167 -14.03 3.99 -41.29
N ALA A 168 -14.30 4.04 -39.99
CA ALA A 168 -14.76 5.25 -39.35
C ALA A 168 -13.93 6.38 -39.95
N PRO A 169 -14.54 7.40 -40.58
CA PRO A 169 -13.77 8.52 -41.08
C PRO A 169 -12.85 8.93 -39.94
N ARG A 170 -11.56 9.10 -40.22
CA ARG A 170 -10.63 9.77 -39.30
C ARG A 170 -10.79 11.27 -39.53
N PRO A 171 -11.68 12.03 -38.85
CA PRO A 171 -11.46 13.44 -38.71
C PRO A 171 -10.91 13.68 -37.30
N ASN A 172 -9.62 13.96 -37.23
CA ASN A 172 -9.06 14.89 -36.25
C ASN A 172 -9.10 14.55 -34.74
N VAL A 173 -9.05 13.30 -34.28
CA VAL A 173 -8.46 13.07 -32.94
C VAL A 173 -6.93 13.16 -33.11
N ALA A 174 -6.46 14.39 -33.28
CA ALA A 174 -5.09 14.70 -33.66
C ALA A 174 -4.11 14.34 -32.54
N VAL A 175 -4.49 14.61 -31.29
CA VAL A 175 -3.75 14.33 -30.06
C VAL A 175 -4.76 14.44 -28.89
N THR A 176 -4.77 13.48 -27.97
CA THR A 176 -5.44 13.62 -26.66
C THR A 176 -4.39 13.97 -25.62
N GLN A 177 -4.63 15.03 -24.85
CA GLN A 177 -3.76 15.45 -23.75
C GLN A 177 -4.29 14.93 -22.43
N ILE A 178 -3.45 14.20 -21.70
CA ILE A 178 -3.73 13.63 -20.39
C ILE A 178 -2.94 14.45 -19.36
N PRO A 179 -3.58 15.35 -18.60
CA PRO A 179 -2.91 16.04 -17.52
C PRO A 179 -2.66 15.05 -16.38
N VAL A 180 -1.41 14.96 -15.94
CA VAL A 180 -1.00 14.15 -14.80
C VAL A 180 -0.71 15.09 -13.64
N ARG A 181 -1.53 14.98 -12.60
CA ARG A 181 -1.41 15.80 -11.40
C ARG A 181 -0.52 15.11 -10.38
N TYR A 182 0.48 15.82 -9.89
CA TYR A 182 1.24 15.39 -8.73
C TYR A 182 0.53 15.94 -7.48
N PRO A 183 0.05 15.10 -6.56
CA PRO A 183 -0.65 15.56 -5.36
C PRO A 183 0.13 16.63 -4.61
N ASN A 184 -0.54 17.72 -4.24
CA ASN A 184 0.03 18.90 -3.59
C ASN A 184 1.17 19.61 -4.37
N TRP A 185 1.40 19.26 -5.64
CA TRP A 185 2.40 19.84 -6.54
C TRP A 185 1.74 20.34 -7.84
N GLU A 186 0.53 20.91 -7.73
CA GLU A 186 -0.31 21.30 -8.89
C GLU A 186 0.38 22.28 -9.87
N SER A 187 1.38 23.04 -9.40
CA SER A 187 2.15 23.96 -10.25
C SER A 187 3.20 23.27 -11.14
N ILE A 188 3.47 21.97 -10.93
CA ILE A 188 4.56 21.21 -11.57
C ILE A 188 4.00 19.93 -12.23
N ASN A 189 2.81 20.03 -12.82
CA ASN A 189 2.15 18.91 -13.50
C ASN A 189 2.90 18.45 -14.76
N ALA A 190 2.65 17.20 -15.15
CA ALA A 190 3.06 16.67 -16.45
C ALA A 190 1.84 16.59 -17.38
N THR A 191 2.07 16.68 -18.69
CA THR A 191 1.04 16.43 -19.71
C THR A 191 1.54 15.36 -20.65
N ILE A 192 0.75 14.30 -20.79
CA ILE A 192 1.04 13.21 -21.72
C ILE A 192 0.15 13.39 -22.94
N ALA A 193 0.77 13.59 -24.11
CA ALA A 193 0.06 13.62 -25.38
C ALA A 193 0.04 12.21 -25.96
N VAL A 194 -1.15 11.69 -26.23
CA VAL A 194 -1.40 10.39 -26.88
C VAL A 194 -1.99 10.64 -28.26
N CYS A 195 -1.50 9.94 -29.29
CA CYS A 195 -2.00 10.04 -30.65
C CYS A 195 -1.97 8.69 -31.37
N GLN A 196 -2.71 8.60 -32.48
CA GLN A 196 -2.78 7.43 -33.36
C GLN A 196 -3.07 6.09 -32.64
N PRO A 197 -4.11 5.99 -31.79
CA PRO A 197 -4.45 4.73 -31.16
C PRO A 197 -4.99 3.73 -32.19
N GLN A 198 -4.56 2.47 -32.07
CA GLN A 198 -4.94 1.34 -32.91
C GLN A 198 -5.16 0.11 -32.04
N LEU A 199 -6.23 -0.64 -32.30
CA LEU A 199 -6.35 -2.00 -31.76
C LEU A 199 -5.79 -2.99 -32.77
N ILE A 200 -4.89 -3.84 -32.31
CA ILE A 200 -4.21 -4.85 -33.12
C ILE A 200 -4.59 -6.24 -32.61
N ARG A 201 -5.13 -7.09 -33.48
CA ARG A 201 -5.29 -8.51 -33.24
C ARG A 201 -4.00 -9.24 -33.63
N VAL A 202 -3.43 -9.99 -32.70
CA VAL A 202 -2.26 -10.84 -32.91
C VAL A 202 -2.75 -12.30 -33.00
N ALA A 203 -2.60 -12.89 -34.18
CA ALA A 203 -2.91 -14.30 -34.42
C ALA A 203 -1.86 -15.22 -33.79
N ALA A 204 -2.16 -16.52 -33.74
CA ALA A 204 -1.27 -17.52 -33.11
C ALA A 204 0.10 -17.64 -33.83
N ASP A 205 0.15 -17.29 -35.12
CA ASP A 205 1.37 -17.24 -35.94
C ASP A 205 2.14 -15.91 -35.79
N GLY A 206 1.65 -14.98 -34.95
CA GLY A 206 2.21 -13.65 -34.75
C GLY A 206 1.75 -12.60 -35.75
N THR A 207 0.87 -12.95 -36.71
CA THR A 207 0.35 -11.98 -37.68
C THR A 207 -0.48 -10.91 -36.98
N GLU A 208 -0.10 -9.64 -37.18
CA GLU A 208 -0.79 -8.47 -36.66
C GLU A 208 -1.85 -7.96 -37.66
N THR A 209 -3.07 -7.71 -37.21
CA THR A 209 -4.14 -7.11 -38.02
C THR A 209 -4.85 -6.01 -37.23
N GLU A 210 -4.91 -4.81 -37.79
CA GLU A 210 -5.69 -3.70 -37.19
C GLU A 210 -7.18 -4.04 -37.20
N VAL A 211 -7.83 -3.83 -36.05
CA VAL A 211 -9.25 -4.09 -35.80
C VAL A 211 -9.91 -2.83 -35.26
N SER A 212 -11.22 -2.65 -35.53
CA SER A 212 -11.95 -1.48 -35.02
C SER A 212 -12.46 -1.70 -33.60
N ALA A 213 -12.46 -0.64 -32.79
CA ALA A 213 -13.12 -0.61 -31.50
C ALA A 213 -14.59 -0.17 -31.68
N LEU A 214 -15.52 -0.87 -31.05
CA LEU A 214 -16.92 -0.46 -30.91
C LEU A 214 -17.18 -0.19 -29.43
N PHE A 215 -17.73 0.98 -29.13
CA PHE A 215 -18.04 1.38 -27.76
C PHE A 215 -19.54 1.39 -27.53
N PHE A 216 -19.95 0.96 -26.35
CA PHE A 216 -21.34 1.04 -25.88
C PHE A 216 -21.40 1.66 -24.49
N THR A 217 -22.51 2.33 -24.19
CA THR A 217 -22.81 2.84 -22.86
C THR A 217 -23.61 1.80 -22.07
N PRO A 218 -23.13 1.32 -20.91
CA PRO A 218 -23.91 0.46 -20.03
C PRO A 218 -24.92 1.30 -19.25
N THR A 219 -26.10 1.53 -19.82
CA THR A 219 -27.06 2.55 -19.35
C THR A 219 -27.53 2.26 -17.93
N GLU A 220 -27.91 1.01 -17.65
CA GLU A 220 -28.42 0.63 -16.32
C GLU A 220 -27.34 0.78 -15.24
N GLN A 221 -26.11 0.35 -15.54
CA GLN A 221 -24.97 0.50 -14.63
C GLN A 221 -24.65 1.97 -14.38
N ALA A 222 -24.58 2.80 -15.44
CA ALA A 222 -24.28 4.22 -15.30
C ALA A 222 -25.33 4.96 -14.46
N GLN A 223 -26.62 4.63 -14.64
CA GLN A 223 -27.70 5.23 -13.85
C GLN A 223 -27.64 4.84 -12.36
N ARG A 224 -27.23 3.60 -12.05
CA ARG A 224 -27.02 3.18 -10.65
C ARG A 224 -25.81 3.88 -10.05
N LEU A 225 -24.67 3.88 -10.73
CA LEU A 225 -23.43 4.44 -10.21
C LEU A 225 -23.52 5.96 -10.00
N ALA A 226 -24.29 6.69 -10.80
CA ALA A 226 -24.57 8.11 -10.55
C ALA A 226 -25.18 8.40 -9.17
N GLN A 227 -25.85 7.42 -8.55
CA GLN A 227 -26.44 7.54 -7.21
C GLN A 227 -25.40 7.50 -6.09
N VAL A 228 -24.16 7.07 -6.37
CA VAL A 228 -23.09 7.01 -5.36
C VAL A 228 -22.64 8.40 -4.90
N GLN A 229 -22.76 9.44 -5.74
CA GLN A 229 -22.30 10.79 -5.43
C GLN A 229 -23.04 11.40 -4.23
N PRO A 230 -24.39 11.40 -4.17
CA PRO A 230 -25.13 11.76 -2.97
C PRO A 230 -24.71 10.96 -1.72
N VAL A 231 -24.45 9.66 -1.88
CA VAL A 231 -24.03 8.78 -0.76
C VAL A 231 -22.67 9.21 -0.21
N LEU A 232 -21.67 9.45 -1.07
CA LEU A 232 -20.36 9.95 -0.67
C LEU A 232 -20.45 11.29 0.05
N LYS A 233 -21.26 12.23 -0.48
CA LYS A 233 -21.47 13.52 0.18
C LYS A 233 -22.08 13.33 1.58
N SER A 234 -23.08 12.46 1.69
CA SER A 234 -23.73 12.18 2.98
C SER A 234 -22.76 11.56 3.99
N ILE A 235 -21.89 10.64 3.54
CA ILE A 235 -20.81 10.07 4.37
C ILE A 235 -19.85 11.17 4.83
N TYR A 236 -19.40 12.03 3.92
CA TYR A 236 -18.53 13.16 4.24
C TYR A 236 -19.14 14.07 5.32
N ASP A 237 -20.38 14.50 5.13
CA ASP A 237 -21.07 15.38 6.08
C ASP A 237 -21.22 14.73 7.46
N ARG A 238 -21.59 13.44 7.52
CA ARG A 238 -21.72 12.68 8.79
C ARG A 238 -20.38 12.50 9.51
N ALA A 239 -19.34 12.13 8.78
CA ALA A 239 -18.01 11.98 9.34
C ALA A 239 -17.47 13.31 9.88
N TRP A 240 -17.64 14.39 9.13
CA TRP A 240 -17.25 15.73 9.57
C TRP A 240 -18.03 16.21 10.78
N GLN A 241 -19.29 15.81 10.93
CA GLN A 241 -20.03 16.08 12.16
C GLN A 241 -19.47 15.28 13.34
N MET A 242 -19.12 14.01 13.13
CA MET A 242 -18.50 13.17 14.16
C MET A 242 -17.16 13.73 14.67
N THR A 243 -16.34 14.32 13.81
CA THR A 243 -15.07 14.95 14.24
C THR A 243 -15.29 16.19 15.10
N LYS A 244 -16.43 16.88 14.96
CA LYS A 244 -16.84 17.99 15.83
C LYS A 244 -17.45 17.51 17.14
N ASP A 245 -18.22 16.44 17.11
CA ASP A 245 -18.87 15.91 18.31
C ASP A 245 -17.87 15.14 19.20
N ALA A 246 -16.85 14.53 18.58
CA ALA A 246 -15.80 13.77 19.23
C ALA A 246 -14.42 14.34 18.82
N VAL A 247 -14.08 15.52 19.36
CA VAL A 247 -12.85 16.26 19.00
C VAL A 247 -11.59 15.57 19.56
N PHE A 248 -10.50 15.61 18.80
CA PHE A 248 -9.16 15.34 19.33
C PHE A 248 -8.57 16.65 19.82
N ALA A 249 -8.82 17.00 21.09
CA ALA A 249 -8.52 18.33 21.62
C ALA A 249 -7.06 18.81 21.44
N PRO A 250 -6.02 17.96 21.55
CA PRO A 250 -4.64 18.41 21.36
C PRO A 250 -4.33 18.93 19.96
N GLU A 251 -4.99 18.37 18.94
CA GLU A 251 -4.87 18.80 17.53
C GLU A 251 -6.21 18.57 16.81
N PRO A 252 -7.15 19.54 16.85
CA PRO A 252 -8.51 19.35 16.34
C PRO A 252 -8.60 18.95 14.87
N ASN A 253 -7.57 19.28 14.08
CA ASN A 253 -7.48 18.97 12.65
C ASN A 253 -6.82 17.61 12.37
N LEU A 254 -6.49 16.82 13.39
CA LEU A 254 -5.90 15.50 13.21
C LEU A 254 -6.96 14.47 12.79
N HIS A 255 -7.34 14.58 11.51
CA HIS A 255 -8.34 13.78 10.81
C HIS A 255 -7.94 13.72 9.34
N LYS A 256 -8.11 12.56 8.70
CA LYS A 256 -7.97 12.46 7.24
C LYS A 256 -9.35 12.50 6.61
N SER A 257 -9.50 13.26 5.52
CA SER A 257 -10.76 13.35 4.79
C SER A 257 -11.31 11.95 4.51
N VAL A 258 -12.56 11.70 4.85
CA VAL A 258 -13.22 10.41 4.58
C VAL A 258 -13.50 10.15 3.11
N VAL A 259 -13.43 11.20 2.28
CA VAL A 259 -13.50 11.14 0.82
C VAL A 259 -12.21 11.73 0.25
N ALA A 260 -11.56 11.03 -0.67
CA ALA A 260 -10.31 11.43 -1.29
C ALA A 260 -10.45 11.54 -2.81
N GLU A 261 -9.71 12.46 -3.41
CA GLU A 261 -9.56 12.55 -4.87
C GLU A 261 -8.76 11.36 -5.40
N ARG A 262 -9.18 10.79 -6.53
CA ARG A 262 -8.58 9.65 -7.23
C ARG A 262 -8.93 9.70 -8.71
N ASP A 263 -7.99 9.40 -9.61
CA ASP A 263 -8.29 9.40 -11.05
C ASP A 263 -9.33 8.36 -11.46
N ALA A 264 -9.39 7.26 -10.70
CA ALA A 264 -10.39 6.21 -10.81
C ALA A 264 -11.40 6.29 -9.66
N GLY A 265 -11.92 7.48 -9.38
CA GLY A 265 -12.96 7.68 -8.37
C GLY A 265 -14.26 6.92 -8.68
N PHE A 266 -15.13 6.83 -7.68
CA PHE A 266 -16.46 6.23 -7.77
C PHE A 266 -17.30 6.99 -8.79
N ASP A 267 -17.99 6.24 -9.64
CA ASP A 267 -18.69 6.74 -10.82
C ASP A 267 -17.85 7.66 -11.72
N MET A 268 -16.53 7.42 -11.77
CA MET A 268 -15.60 8.20 -12.57
C MET A 268 -15.52 9.70 -12.22
N SER A 269 -16.02 10.09 -11.05
CA SER A 269 -16.10 11.48 -10.59
C SER A 269 -14.78 12.10 -10.17
N GLY A 270 -13.76 11.28 -9.99
CA GLY A 270 -12.54 11.72 -9.32
C GLY A 270 -12.58 11.55 -7.80
N TYR A 271 -13.67 11.09 -7.17
CA TYR A 271 -13.78 10.98 -5.70
C TYR A 271 -14.11 9.56 -5.23
N SER A 272 -13.59 9.14 -4.08
CA SER A 272 -13.87 7.82 -3.48
C SER A 272 -13.71 7.85 -1.96
N LEU A 273 -14.08 6.76 -1.27
CA LEU A 273 -13.87 6.65 0.18
C LEU A 273 -12.37 6.52 0.50
N ALA A 274 -11.87 7.24 1.50
CA ALA A 274 -10.48 7.13 1.94
C ALA A 274 -10.11 5.69 2.36
N ALA A 275 -11.04 4.98 2.98
CA ALA A 275 -10.90 3.56 3.34
C ALA A 275 -10.53 2.67 2.15
N ALA A 276 -10.90 3.05 0.91
CA ALA A 276 -10.54 2.30 -0.28
C ALA A 276 -9.02 2.30 -0.59
N ALA A 277 -8.19 3.10 0.09
CA ALA A 277 -6.74 2.99 0.03
C ALA A 277 -6.24 1.67 0.63
N ASN A 278 -6.98 1.07 1.56
CA ASN A 278 -6.65 -0.25 2.09
C ASN A 278 -6.76 -1.35 1.01
N ASP A 279 -7.51 -1.12 -0.07
CA ASP A 279 -7.68 -2.07 -1.18
C ASP A 279 -6.77 -1.75 -2.37
N THR A 280 -5.70 -0.97 -2.16
CA THR A 280 -4.72 -0.69 -3.20
C THR A 280 -4.18 -2.01 -3.78
N PRO A 281 -4.09 -2.16 -5.11
CA PRO A 281 -3.56 -3.39 -5.70
C PRO A 281 -2.14 -3.70 -5.19
N PRO A 282 -1.76 -4.99 -5.08
CA PRO A 282 -0.43 -5.37 -4.67
C PRO A 282 0.64 -4.75 -5.58
N ALA A 283 1.81 -4.44 -5.03
CA ALA A 283 2.94 -3.93 -5.80
C ALA A 283 3.80 -5.02 -6.45
N LEU A 284 3.71 -6.26 -5.95
CA LEU A 284 4.57 -7.38 -6.33
C LEU A 284 3.74 -8.60 -6.74
N LYS A 285 4.32 -9.43 -7.61
CA LYS A 285 3.79 -10.79 -7.86
C LYS A 285 3.86 -11.62 -6.58
N PRO A 286 2.93 -12.57 -6.36
CA PRO A 286 2.90 -13.39 -5.14
C PRO A 286 4.22 -14.08 -4.83
N GLU A 287 4.91 -14.63 -5.83
CA GLU A 287 6.19 -15.33 -5.65
C GLU A 287 7.34 -14.38 -5.24
N VAL A 288 7.30 -13.11 -5.66
CA VAL A 288 8.30 -12.11 -5.27
C VAL A 288 8.01 -11.61 -3.86
N ALA A 289 6.73 -11.38 -3.53
CA ALA A 289 6.31 -11.05 -2.17
C ALA A 289 6.65 -12.17 -1.19
N GLU A 290 6.42 -13.43 -1.56
CA GLU A 290 6.81 -14.61 -0.78
C GLU A 290 8.32 -14.64 -0.49
N ALA A 291 9.16 -14.43 -1.50
CA ALA A 291 10.61 -14.41 -1.34
C ALA A 291 11.11 -13.24 -0.48
N LEU A 292 10.50 -12.05 -0.61
CA LEU A 292 10.79 -10.91 0.25
C LEU A 292 10.40 -11.19 1.71
N LEU A 293 9.18 -11.70 1.93
CA LEU A 293 8.70 -12.02 3.27
C LEU A 293 9.52 -13.11 3.93
N ALA A 294 9.95 -14.13 3.17
CA ALA A 294 10.88 -15.15 3.65
C ALA A 294 12.16 -14.51 4.21
N ALA A 295 12.80 -13.63 3.44
CA ALA A 295 14.02 -12.95 3.87
C ALA A 295 13.80 -12.07 5.12
N THR A 296 12.69 -11.34 5.19
CA THR A 296 12.39 -10.50 6.36
C THR A 296 12.04 -11.33 7.60
N PHE A 297 11.27 -12.42 7.45
CA PHE A 297 10.86 -13.26 8.59
C PHE A 297 11.99 -14.13 9.10
N GLU A 298 12.88 -14.62 8.23
CA GLU A 298 14.07 -15.35 8.65
C GLU A 298 15.00 -14.47 9.50
N ALA A 299 15.14 -13.18 9.13
CA ALA A 299 15.88 -12.21 9.93
C ALA A 299 15.23 -11.91 11.30
N GLU A 300 13.89 -11.85 11.36
CA GLU A 300 13.16 -11.63 12.63
C GLU A 300 13.09 -12.87 13.52
N LEU A 301 13.13 -14.06 12.93
CA LEU A 301 12.95 -15.34 13.61
C LEU A 301 14.11 -16.30 13.29
N PRO A 302 15.36 -15.93 13.61
CA PRO A 302 16.49 -16.81 13.39
C PRO A 302 16.24 -18.11 14.15
N SER A 303 16.42 -19.26 13.49
CA SER A 303 16.17 -20.62 13.99
C SER A 303 14.71 -21.05 14.21
N THR A 304 13.74 -20.14 14.27
CA THR A 304 12.32 -20.49 14.53
C THR A 304 11.38 -20.21 13.36
N HIS A 305 11.88 -19.62 12.28
CA HIS A 305 11.11 -19.35 11.05
C HIS A 305 10.40 -20.60 10.51
N ALA A 306 11.09 -21.74 10.36
CA ALA A 306 10.46 -22.98 9.90
C ALA A 306 9.35 -23.48 10.84
N GLN A 307 9.52 -23.32 12.16
CA GLN A 307 8.50 -23.67 13.13
C GLN A 307 7.29 -22.75 13.04
N MET A 308 7.50 -21.44 12.83
CA MET A 308 6.41 -20.50 12.56
C MET A 308 5.59 -20.93 11.35
N LEU A 309 6.24 -21.31 10.24
CA LEU A 309 5.55 -21.75 9.02
C LEU A 309 4.73 -23.04 9.24
N ALA A 310 5.21 -23.94 10.08
CA ALA A 310 4.50 -25.15 10.48
C ALA A 310 3.31 -24.85 11.39
N ASP A 311 3.52 -24.03 12.44
CA ASP A 311 2.49 -23.64 13.40
C ASP A 311 1.36 -22.83 12.76
N LEU A 312 1.67 -22.06 11.70
CA LEU A 312 0.73 -21.26 10.93
C LEU A 312 0.36 -21.91 9.58
N SER A 313 0.41 -23.24 9.46
CA SER A 313 -0.12 -23.95 8.29
C SER A 313 -1.64 -23.79 8.14
N SER A 314 -2.34 -23.59 9.25
CA SER A 314 -3.76 -23.22 9.33
C SER A 314 -3.95 -21.99 10.24
N PRO A 315 -5.11 -21.32 10.20
CA PRO A 315 -5.40 -20.23 11.14
C PRO A 315 -5.35 -20.72 12.60
N SER A 316 -4.48 -20.14 13.42
CA SER A 316 -4.36 -20.48 14.85
C SER A 316 -4.15 -19.23 15.70
N LEU A 317 -4.99 -19.07 16.73
CA LEU A 317 -4.90 -17.98 17.70
C LEU A 317 -3.68 -18.17 18.60
N LYS A 318 -3.35 -19.41 18.98
CA LYS A 318 -2.16 -19.74 19.78
C LYS A 318 -0.87 -19.41 19.03
N ALA A 319 -0.73 -19.89 17.80
CA ALA A 319 0.43 -19.58 16.97
C ALA A 319 0.53 -18.08 16.68
N THR A 320 -0.61 -17.43 16.42
CA THR A 320 -0.68 -15.98 16.25
C THR A 320 -0.17 -15.23 17.47
N SER A 321 -0.60 -15.61 18.68
CA SER A 321 -0.13 -14.96 19.92
C SER A 321 1.39 -15.07 20.11
N LYS A 322 2.01 -16.11 19.53
CA LYS A 322 3.45 -16.34 19.59
C LYS A 322 4.23 -15.56 18.54
N TYR A 323 3.74 -15.51 17.29
CA TYR A 323 4.54 -15.03 16.14
C TYR A 323 4.07 -13.71 15.53
N SER A 324 2.87 -13.21 15.85
CA SER A 324 2.30 -12.04 15.15
C SER A 324 3.16 -10.79 15.28
N ARG A 325 3.83 -10.58 16.43
CA ARG A 325 4.78 -9.49 16.62
C ARG A 325 5.95 -9.56 15.64
N SER A 326 6.57 -10.72 15.48
CA SER A 326 7.68 -10.90 14.54
C SER A 326 7.23 -10.78 13.08
N ILE A 327 6.04 -11.30 12.75
CA ILE A 327 5.44 -11.13 11.41
C ILE A 327 5.20 -9.64 11.11
N ALA A 328 4.60 -8.89 12.04
CA ALA A 328 4.35 -7.47 11.88
C ALA A 328 5.65 -6.63 11.82
N THR A 329 6.67 -7.01 12.59
CA THR A 329 7.99 -6.39 12.54
C THR A 329 8.70 -6.69 11.21
N GLY A 330 8.58 -7.91 10.68
CA GLY A 330 9.06 -8.27 9.35
C GLY A 330 8.35 -7.51 8.22
N LEU A 331 7.04 -7.24 8.36
CA LEU A 331 6.30 -6.38 7.43
C LEU A 331 6.77 -4.91 7.48
N SER A 332 7.10 -4.40 8.68
CA SER A 332 7.75 -3.09 8.86
C SER A 332 9.11 -3.05 8.17
N ALA A 333 9.94 -4.08 8.37
CA ALA A 333 11.21 -4.24 7.68
C ALA A 333 11.06 -4.28 6.15
N ALA A 334 10.07 -5.02 5.63
CA ALA A 334 9.78 -5.09 4.20
C ALA A 334 9.44 -3.70 3.62
N ALA A 335 8.61 -2.92 4.32
CA ALA A 335 8.26 -1.56 3.91
C ALA A 335 9.48 -0.62 3.95
N ALA A 336 10.24 -0.62 5.06
CA ALA A 336 11.43 0.22 5.23
C ALA A 336 12.57 -0.15 4.24
N PHE A 337 12.69 -1.44 3.88
CA PHE A 337 13.59 -1.92 2.83
C PHE A 337 13.19 -1.39 1.45
N ALA A 338 11.89 -1.46 1.14
CA ALA A 338 11.35 -1.20 -0.19
C ALA A 338 11.08 0.29 -0.47
N MET A 339 10.87 1.10 0.56
CA MET A 339 10.44 2.49 0.40
C MET A 339 11.23 3.38 1.36
N PRO A 340 12.38 3.95 0.95
CA PRO A 340 13.08 4.90 1.80
C PRO A 340 12.19 6.12 2.06
N TYR A 341 12.21 6.64 3.30
CA TYR A 341 11.49 7.86 3.64
C TYR A 341 11.92 9.04 2.75
N ARG A 342 10.93 9.76 2.21
CA ARG A 342 11.11 10.90 1.32
C ARG A 342 11.60 12.13 2.11
N VAL A 343 12.45 12.96 1.51
CA VAL A 343 12.91 14.26 2.10
C VAL A 343 11.88 15.36 2.00
N ASP A 344 10.97 15.22 1.06
CA ASP A 344 10.14 16.30 0.54
C ASP A 344 8.96 16.60 1.48
N GLY A 345 9.31 17.20 2.62
CA GLY A 345 8.63 18.35 3.21
C GLY A 345 9.47 19.63 3.03
N THR A 346 10.29 19.73 1.98
CA THR A 346 11.18 20.88 1.71
C THR A 346 10.76 21.63 0.44
N PRO A 347 11.16 22.91 0.28
CA PRO A 347 10.50 23.80 -0.64
C PRO A 347 10.88 23.57 -2.10
N ALA A 348 9.92 23.75 -3.00
CA ALA A 348 10.17 23.87 -4.44
C ALA A 348 10.19 25.36 -4.84
N ASP A 349 11.14 25.74 -5.70
CA ASP A 349 11.17 27.05 -6.33
C ASP A 349 10.15 27.06 -7.47
N THR A 350 9.00 27.68 -7.23
CA THR A 350 7.93 27.83 -8.24
C THR A 350 8.09 29.16 -8.97
N PRO A 351 7.41 29.40 -10.11
CA PRO A 351 7.35 30.73 -10.71
C PRO A 351 6.87 31.83 -9.75
N GLU A 352 6.18 31.45 -8.68
CA GLU A 352 5.64 32.32 -7.62
C GLU A 352 6.59 32.40 -6.39
N GLY A 353 7.75 31.74 -6.44
CA GLY A 353 8.76 31.69 -5.39
C GLY A 353 8.85 30.34 -4.67
N LEU A 354 9.64 30.32 -3.60
CA LEU A 354 9.94 29.15 -2.79
C LEU A 354 8.72 28.73 -1.96
N LYS A 355 8.14 27.55 -2.23
CA LYS A 355 6.94 27.02 -1.54
C LYS A 355 7.19 25.65 -0.93
N MET A 356 6.74 25.46 0.31
CA MET A 356 6.73 24.16 1.00
C MET A 356 5.48 23.37 0.57
N PHE A 357 5.67 22.14 0.10
CA PHE A 357 4.57 21.26 -0.29
C PHE A 357 4.61 20.00 0.58
N GLN A 358 3.56 19.80 1.39
CA GLN A 358 3.32 18.50 2.02
C GLN A 358 2.80 17.54 0.95
N SER A 359 3.23 16.29 0.95
CA SER A 359 2.98 15.38 -0.17
C SER A 359 2.22 14.11 0.25
N GLU A 360 1.45 14.21 1.34
CA GLU A 360 0.49 13.17 1.75
C GLU A 360 -0.54 12.95 0.64
N SER A 361 -0.69 11.72 0.17
CA SER A 361 -1.51 11.44 -1.02
C SER A 361 -2.42 10.22 -0.91
N TRP A 362 -2.35 9.43 0.18
CA TRP A 362 -3.09 8.18 0.36
C TRP A 362 -3.18 7.41 -0.97
N PRO A 363 -2.03 7.07 -1.59
CA PRO A 363 -2.00 6.61 -2.97
C PRO A 363 -2.81 5.34 -3.12
N VAL A 364 -3.65 5.22 -4.15
CA VAL A 364 -4.55 4.05 -4.33
C VAL A 364 -4.27 3.27 -5.61
N GLN A 365 -2.99 3.20 -5.92
CA GLN A 365 -2.43 2.45 -7.02
C GLN A 365 -1.24 1.65 -6.52
N ALA A 366 -0.91 0.57 -7.23
CA ALA A 366 0.28 -0.20 -6.91
C ALA A 366 1.53 0.71 -6.91
N ASN A 367 2.48 0.41 -6.04
CA ASN A 367 3.78 1.06 -6.09
C ASN A 367 4.50 0.71 -7.41
N VAL A 368 4.50 1.65 -8.35
CA VAL A 368 4.98 1.45 -9.73
C VAL A 368 6.48 1.27 -9.86
N ASP A 369 7.24 1.64 -8.83
CA ASP A 369 8.70 1.58 -8.79
C ASP A 369 9.16 1.02 -7.44
N PHE A 370 8.58 -0.11 -7.02
CA PHE A 370 8.86 -0.79 -5.75
C PHE A 370 10.37 -0.86 -5.45
N GLY A 371 10.81 -0.59 -4.23
CA GLY A 371 12.25 -0.61 -3.93
C GLY A 371 13.00 0.66 -4.37
N ARG A 372 12.38 1.52 -5.18
CA ARG A 372 12.94 2.78 -5.70
C ARG A 372 11.98 3.96 -5.59
N LEU A 373 10.77 3.78 -5.09
CA LEU A 373 9.86 4.87 -4.73
C LEU A 373 10.18 5.29 -3.29
N ALA A 374 10.28 6.60 -3.05
CA ALA A 374 10.27 7.19 -1.73
C ALA A 374 8.93 7.88 -1.49
N ASP A 375 8.36 7.69 -0.31
CA ASP A 375 7.10 8.30 0.09
C ASP A 375 7.10 8.66 1.57
N ASP A 376 6.03 9.31 2.03
CA ASP A 376 5.78 9.63 3.43
C ASP A 376 5.19 8.42 4.19
N CYS A 377 4.80 8.64 5.44
CA CYS A 377 4.22 7.65 6.33
C CYS A 377 2.98 6.93 5.76
N ASP A 378 2.13 7.61 4.99
CA ASP A 378 0.92 7.03 4.39
C ASP A 378 1.23 6.07 3.24
N GLY A 379 2.18 6.40 2.36
CA GLY A 379 2.63 5.51 1.28
C GLY A 379 3.30 4.24 1.81
N GLN A 380 4.07 4.36 2.89
CA GLN A 380 4.76 3.22 3.51
C GLN A 380 3.80 2.33 4.30
N ALA A 381 2.84 2.93 5.02
CA ALA A 381 1.73 2.21 5.63
C ALA A 381 0.91 1.45 4.57
N ASN A 382 0.59 2.10 3.45
CA ASN A 382 -0.14 1.44 2.36
C ASN A 382 0.64 0.25 1.80
N LEU A 383 1.96 0.36 1.63
CA LEU A 383 2.79 -0.76 1.16
C LEU A 383 2.73 -1.98 2.10
N ALA A 384 2.84 -1.74 3.42
CA ALA A 384 2.70 -2.81 4.40
C ALA A 384 1.30 -3.46 4.33
N ASN A 385 0.24 -2.64 4.19
CA ASN A 385 -1.13 -3.17 4.08
C ASN A 385 -1.34 -3.98 2.81
N GLN A 386 -0.75 -3.58 1.68
CA GLN A 386 -0.84 -4.31 0.40
C GLN A 386 -0.32 -5.75 0.52
N LEU A 387 0.76 -5.99 1.28
CA LEU A 387 1.28 -7.34 1.52
C LEU A 387 0.31 -8.20 2.33
N ILE A 388 -0.34 -7.62 3.34
CA ILE A 388 -1.33 -8.31 4.17
C ILE A 388 -2.59 -8.63 3.34
N GLU A 389 -3.10 -7.66 2.59
CA GLU A 389 -4.28 -7.82 1.74
C GLU A 389 -4.04 -8.80 0.59
N GLN A 390 -2.83 -8.81 0.01
CA GLN A 390 -2.44 -9.81 -0.97
C GLN A 390 -2.51 -11.23 -0.38
N ALA A 391 -1.91 -11.43 0.80
CA ALA A 391 -1.93 -12.71 1.50
C ALA A 391 -3.38 -13.16 1.80
N TRP A 392 -4.20 -12.26 2.33
CA TRP A 392 -5.59 -12.54 2.67
C TRP A 392 -6.46 -12.82 1.44
N SER A 393 -6.29 -12.03 0.37
CA SER A 393 -7.00 -12.23 -0.90
C SER A 393 -6.65 -13.56 -1.55
N LEU A 394 -5.36 -13.95 -1.59
CA LEU A 394 -4.95 -15.25 -2.12
C LEU A 394 -5.59 -16.41 -1.35
N LYS A 395 -5.58 -16.35 -0.02
CA LYS A 395 -6.23 -17.35 0.84
C LYS A 395 -7.72 -17.47 0.54
N THR A 396 -8.43 -16.34 0.54
CA THR A 396 -9.90 -16.31 0.42
C THR A 396 -10.43 -16.56 -0.99
N THR A 397 -9.58 -16.43 -2.02
CA THR A 397 -9.92 -16.75 -3.42
C THR A 397 -9.58 -18.19 -3.81
N GLY A 398 -9.03 -18.97 -2.88
CA GLY A 398 -8.69 -20.38 -3.10
C GLY A 398 -7.38 -20.60 -3.86
N ALA A 399 -6.46 -19.63 -3.85
CA ALA A 399 -5.13 -19.82 -4.40
C ALA A 399 -4.38 -20.94 -3.65
N ASN A 400 -3.43 -21.59 -4.32
CA ASN A 400 -2.61 -22.61 -3.69
C ASN A 400 -1.57 -21.98 -2.73
N MET A 401 -1.95 -21.86 -1.47
CA MET A 401 -1.11 -21.27 -0.42
C MET A 401 0.07 -22.17 0.00
N ASP A 402 0.12 -23.44 -0.41
CA ASP A 402 1.26 -24.32 -0.08
C ASP A 402 2.55 -23.91 -0.79
N ALA A 403 2.43 -23.28 -1.96
CA ALA A 403 3.56 -22.70 -2.69
C ALA A 403 4.03 -21.35 -2.12
N LEU A 404 3.26 -20.77 -1.19
CA LEU A 404 3.48 -19.43 -0.63
C LEU A 404 3.40 -19.46 0.91
N PRO A 405 4.27 -20.23 1.59
CA PRO A 405 4.15 -20.48 3.03
C PRO A 405 4.27 -19.22 3.90
N ASN A 406 5.06 -18.21 3.51
CA ASN A 406 5.19 -16.96 4.26
C ASN A 406 3.94 -16.08 4.12
N LEU A 407 3.42 -15.91 2.89
CA LEU A 407 2.12 -15.28 2.67
C LEU A 407 1.00 -16.03 3.39
N ARG A 408 1.05 -17.36 3.41
CA ARG A 408 0.11 -18.19 4.18
C ARG A 408 0.19 -17.88 5.68
N ALA A 409 1.39 -17.75 6.24
CA ALA A 409 1.57 -17.38 7.64
C ALA A 409 0.99 -16.00 7.96
N VAL A 410 1.18 -15.00 7.09
CA VAL A 410 0.55 -13.68 7.22
C VAL A 410 -0.98 -13.79 7.20
N ALA A 411 -1.55 -14.54 6.25
CA ALA A 411 -3.00 -14.72 6.13
C ALA A 411 -3.60 -15.48 7.32
N ASN A 412 -2.94 -16.54 7.78
CA ASN A 412 -3.38 -17.37 8.91
C ASN A 412 -3.14 -16.74 10.28
N SER A 413 -2.30 -15.70 10.34
CA SER A 413 -2.06 -14.90 11.55
C SER A 413 -2.79 -13.57 11.50
N ILE A 414 -2.21 -12.56 10.83
CA ILE A 414 -2.74 -11.19 10.78
C ILE A 414 -4.11 -11.16 10.11
N GLY A 415 -4.26 -11.72 8.90
CA GLY A 415 -5.55 -11.69 8.18
C GLY A 415 -6.68 -12.41 8.92
N ALA A 416 -6.37 -13.55 9.56
CA ALA A 416 -7.35 -14.37 10.26
C ALA A 416 -7.78 -13.79 11.62
N HIS A 417 -6.86 -13.19 12.39
CA HIS A 417 -7.09 -12.85 13.80
C HIS A 417 -7.03 -11.37 14.14
N TYR A 418 -6.76 -10.51 13.15
CA TYR A 418 -6.73 -9.06 13.33
C TYR A 418 -7.68 -8.31 12.39
N VAL A 419 -8.15 -7.14 12.83
CA VAL A 419 -8.65 -6.08 11.96
C VAL A 419 -7.48 -5.15 11.70
N HIS A 420 -6.97 -5.17 10.47
CA HIS A 420 -5.84 -4.35 10.05
C HIS A 420 -6.27 -3.28 9.05
N GLY A 421 -5.50 -2.20 9.00
CA GLY A 421 -5.67 -1.13 8.02
C GLY A 421 -4.97 0.15 8.46
N MET A 422 -5.08 1.16 7.60
CA MET A 422 -4.42 2.45 7.79
C MET A 422 -5.03 3.24 8.96
N THR A 423 -4.15 3.72 9.84
CA THR A 423 -4.50 4.44 11.06
C THR A 423 -3.82 5.79 11.13
N VAL A 424 -4.62 6.81 11.40
CA VAL A 424 -4.19 8.19 11.63
C VAL A 424 -3.92 8.37 13.12
N LEU A 425 -2.73 8.88 13.45
CA LEU A 425 -2.31 9.05 14.83
C LEU A 425 -1.55 10.36 15.05
N ALA A 426 -1.49 10.74 16.33
CA ALA A 426 -0.66 11.81 16.85
C ALA A 426 0.72 11.23 17.20
N ALA A 427 1.77 11.77 16.62
CA ALA A 427 3.16 11.45 16.90
C ALA A 427 3.90 12.67 17.46
N ASN A 428 5.05 12.46 18.10
CA ASN A 428 5.89 13.55 18.61
C ASN A 428 6.90 14.11 17.57
N ALA A 429 7.02 13.45 16.42
CA ALA A 429 7.86 13.86 15.29
C ALA A 429 7.21 13.46 13.95
N GLY A 430 7.74 13.94 12.83
CA GLY A 430 7.21 13.62 11.48
C GLY A 430 7.57 12.22 10.97
N HIS A 431 8.56 11.55 11.57
CA HIS A 431 8.93 10.17 11.26
C HIS A 431 9.57 9.50 12.48
N ALA A 432 9.50 8.17 12.55
CA ALA A 432 9.91 7.40 13.72
C ALA A 432 11.42 7.48 14.02
N ASP A 433 12.28 7.67 13.01
CA ASP A 433 13.72 7.87 13.23
C ASP A 433 14.04 9.16 14.02
N ALA A 434 13.14 10.15 14.02
CA ALA A 434 13.29 11.41 14.76
C ALA A 434 12.48 11.45 16.06
N ALA A 435 12.01 10.29 16.54
CA ALA A 435 11.28 10.16 17.79
C ALA A 435 12.02 10.83 18.94
N ASP A 436 11.37 11.80 19.59
CA ASP A 436 11.95 12.60 20.66
C ASP A 436 10.88 12.92 21.70
N ALA A 437 10.87 12.13 22.79
CA ALA A 437 9.93 12.26 23.89
C ALA A 437 10.00 13.64 24.60
N SER A 438 11.07 14.41 24.41
CA SER A 438 11.19 15.76 24.99
C SER A 438 10.38 16.81 24.24
N LYS A 439 10.00 16.55 22.98
CA LYS A 439 9.24 17.48 22.14
C LYS A 439 7.74 17.35 22.39
N LYS A 440 7.09 18.49 22.66
CA LYS A 440 5.64 18.59 22.86
C LYS A 440 4.85 18.80 21.56
N SER A 441 5.51 18.84 20.40
CA SER A 441 4.83 19.00 19.11
C SER A 441 4.01 17.76 18.79
N ILE A 442 2.78 17.95 18.33
CA ILE A 442 1.94 16.87 17.78
C ILE A 442 2.01 16.97 16.27
N ALA A 443 2.61 15.96 15.65
CA ALA A 443 2.58 15.75 14.21
C ALA A 443 1.50 14.72 13.87
N GLY A 444 0.81 14.91 12.75
CA GLY A 444 0.00 13.85 12.16
C GLY A 444 0.91 12.79 11.52
N HIS A 445 0.55 11.53 11.69
CA HIS A 445 1.30 10.40 11.15
C HIS A 445 0.34 9.27 10.75
N ALA A 446 0.80 8.36 9.88
CA ALA A 446 0.04 7.22 9.41
C ALA A 446 0.85 5.93 9.52
N ILE A 447 0.21 4.87 10.04
CA ILE A 447 0.77 3.51 10.11
C ILE A 447 -0.31 2.49 9.74
N VAL A 448 0.07 1.22 9.60
CA VAL A 448 -0.91 0.15 9.70
C VAL A 448 -0.99 -0.29 11.15
N THR A 449 -2.20 -0.34 11.71
CA THR A 449 -2.42 -1.04 12.98
C THR A 449 -3.16 -2.32 12.73
N ALA A 450 -2.72 -3.39 13.40
CA ALA A 450 -3.47 -4.62 13.51
C ALA A 450 -4.05 -4.71 14.92
N LEU A 451 -5.38 -4.57 15.05
CA LEU A 451 -6.09 -4.77 16.31
C LEU A 451 -6.65 -6.20 16.38
N PRO A 452 -6.35 -7.00 17.42
CA PRO A 452 -6.88 -8.35 17.56
C PRO A 452 -8.41 -8.31 17.45
N LYS A 453 -9.01 -9.19 16.64
CA LYS A 453 -10.47 -9.16 16.40
C LYS A 453 -11.27 -9.25 17.69
N THR A 454 -10.78 -9.98 18.70
CA THR A 454 -11.39 -10.08 20.03
C THR A 454 -11.39 -8.73 20.76
N GLY A 455 -10.24 -8.03 20.81
CA GLY A 455 -10.10 -6.71 21.39
C GLY A 455 -10.85 -5.62 20.62
N PHE A 456 -10.80 -5.68 19.28
CA PHE A 456 -11.56 -4.81 18.39
C PHE A 456 -13.07 -4.95 18.62
N ALA A 457 -13.59 -6.18 18.66
CA ALA A 457 -15.01 -6.45 18.91
C ALA A 457 -15.44 -5.92 20.29
N ALA A 458 -14.62 -6.10 21.32
CA ALA A 458 -14.90 -5.56 22.65
C ALA A 458 -14.95 -4.01 22.64
N ALA A 459 -14.03 -3.36 21.91
CA ALA A 459 -14.01 -1.92 21.77
C ALA A 459 -15.21 -1.37 20.96
N MET A 460 -15.61 -2.08 19.90
CA MET A 460 -16.83 -1.77 19.13
C MET A 460 -18.10 -1.98 19.97
N ALA A 461 -18.16 -3.04 20.78
CA ALA A 461 -19.29 -3.29 21.68
C ALA A 461 -19.42 -2.21 22.76
N ARG A 462 -18.29 -1.69 23.28
CA ARG A 462 -18.27 -0.51 24.16
C ARG A 462 -18.77 0.73 23.43
N GLY A 463 -18.28 0.99 22.22
CA GLY A 463 -18.69 2.14 21.41
C GLY A 463 -20.15 2.10 20.97
N ALA A 464 -20.70 0.93 20.66
CA ALA A 464 -22.12 0.76 20.32
C ALA A 464 -23.06 1.17 21.48
N ARG A 465 -22.59 1.02 22.72
CA ARG A 465 -23.31 1.43 23.94
C ARG A 465 -23.05 2.89 24.34
N ALA A 466 -22.09 3.54 23.68
CA ALA A 466 -21.71 4.90 24.00
C ALA A 466 -22.78 5.91 23.55
N LYS A 467 -22.71 7.11 24.12
CA LYS A 467 -23.54 8.24 23.74
C LYS A 467 -22.69 9.38 23.18
N ILE A 468 -23.16 9.96 22.09
CA ILE A 468 -22.57 11.13 21.44
C ILE A 468 -23.66 12.20 21.41
N ALA A 469 -23.38 13.36 22.02
CA ALA A 469 -24.36 14.42 22.22
C ALA A 469 -25.69 13.91 22.82
N GLY A 470 -25.61 13.00 23.80
CA GLY A 470 -26.77 12.42 24.49
C GLY A 470 -27.55 11.35 23.72
N LYS A 471 -27.16 11.01 22.48
CA LYS A 471 -27.78 9.96 21.66
C LYS A 471 -26.91 8.72 21.63
N PHE A 472 -27.51 7.54 21.74
CA PHE A 472 -26.76 6.30 21.60
C PHE A 472 -26.19 6.15 20.20
N VAL A 473 -24.96 5.63 20.10
CA VAL A 473 -24.34 5.26 18.81
C VAL A 473 -25.15 4.16 18.12
N VAL A 474 -25.56 3.16 18.90
CA VAL A 474 -26.52 2.13 18.46
C VAL A 474 -27.67 2.09 19.46
N GLU A 475 -28.90 2.18 18.94
CA GLU A 475 -30.11 2.12 19.75
C GLU A 475 -30.15 0.85 20.64
N PRO A 476 -30.52 0.96 21.94
CA PRO A 476 -30.42 -0.14 22.91
C PRO A 476 -31.02 -1.47 22.45
N GLN A 477 -32.17 -1.43 21.76
CA GLN A 477 -32.83 -2.64 21.26
C GLN A 477 -32.04 -3.39 20.17
N PHE A 478 -31.14 -2.71 19.45
CA PHE A 478 -30.35 -3.31 18.38
C PHE A 478 -28.92 -3.66 18.81
N GLN A 479 -28.44 -3.16 19.95
CA GLN A 479 -27.05 -3.35 20.42
C GLN A 479 -26.62 -4.82 20.43
N ARG A 480 -27.45 -5.72 20.96
CA ARG A 480 -27.12 -7.15 21.04
C ARG A 480 -27.02 -7.80 19.64
N ALA A 481 -27.92 -7.44 18.73
CA ALA A 481 -27.94 -7.97 17.37
C ALA A 481 -26.75 -7.44 16.56
N VAL A 482 -26.42 -6.15 16.68
CA VAL A 482 -25.25 -5.55 16.03
C VAL A 482 -23.95 -6.20 16.52
N ILE A 483 -23.79 -6.38 17.84
CA ILE A 483 -22.60 -7.02 18.41
C ILE A 483 -22.44 -8.47 17.91
N ALA A 484 -23.55 -9.22 17.85
CA ALA A 484 -23.52 -10.60 17.33
C ALA A 484 -23.13 -10.63 15.84
N ALA A 485 -23.76 -9.80 15.02
CA ALA A 485 -23.46 -9.71 13.58
C ALA A 485 -22.03 -9.21 13.30
N GLN A 486 -21.50 -8.31 14.12
CA GLN A 486 -20.09 -7.89 14.06
C GLN A 486 -19.15 -9.06 14.35
N TRP A 487 -19.47 -9.89 15.35
CA TRP A 487 -18.67 -11.06 15.68
C TRP A 487 -18.66 -12.08 14.55
N GLU A 488 -19.82 -12.41 13.99
CA GLU A 488 -19.95 -13.32 12.84
C GLU A 488 -19.21 -12.81 11.61
N ALA A 489 -19.20 -11.49 11.39
CA ALA A 489 -18.43 -10.86 10.31
C ALA A 489 -16.91 -10.93 10.54
N LEU A 490 -16.46 -10.92 11.80
CA LEU A 490 -15.03 -11.03 12.17
C LEU A 490 -14.53 -12.48 12.09
N TYR A 491 -15.36 -13.42 12.56
CA TYR A 491 -15.11 -14.87 12.57
C TYR A 491 -16.23 -15.62 11.84
N PRO A 492 -16.26 -15.55 10.50
CA PRO A 492 -17.23 -16.29 9.71
C PRO A 492 -17.02 -17.81 9.89
N GLN A 493 -18.09 -18.59 9.73
CA GLN A 493 -18.07 -20.04 10.01
C GLN A 493 -16.94 -20.79 9.27
N TRP A 494 -16.70 -20.45 8.00
CA TRP A 494 -15.64 -21.09 7.21
C TRP A 494 -14.25 -20.89 7.84
N LEU A 495 -13.99 -19.73 8.45
CA LEU A 495 -12.71 -19.45 9.09
C LEU A 495 -12.58 -20.30 10.37
N LEU A 496 -13.65 -20.41 11.16
CA LEU A 496 -13.68 -21.27 12.34
C LEU A 496 -13.49 -22.75 11.97
N ASP A 497 -14.03 -23.18 10.83
CA ASP A 497 -13.92 -24.57 10.36
C ASP A 497 -12.50 -24.96 9.93
N GLU A 498 -11.67 -23.98 9.55
CA GLU A 498 -10.24 -24.19 9.25
C GLU A 498 -9.34 -24.22 10.49
N MET A 499 -9.82 -23.68 11.63
CA MET A 499 -9.01 -23.59 12.85
C MET A 499 -8.86 -24.95 13.56
N PRO A 500 -7.80 -25.14 14.38
CA PRO A 500 -7.70 -26.28 15.28
C PRO A 500 -8.94 -26.44 16.19
N ALA A 501 -9.40 -27.68 16.37
CA ALA A 501 -10.67 -27.97 17.04
C ALA A 501 -10.73 -27.49 18.51
N ASP A 502 -9.58 -27.42 19.18
CA ASP A 502 -9.44 -26.95 20.56
C ASP A 502 -9.50 -25.42 20.70
N GLU A 503 -9.35 -24.68 19.59
CA GLU A 503 -9.40 -23.21 19.60
C GLU A 503 -10.80 -22.66 19.22
N ARG A 504 -11.58 -23.41 18.43
CA ARG A 504 -12.92 -22.97 17.94
C ARG A 504 -13.91 -22.58 19.05
N PRO A 505 -14.05 -23.35 20.16
CA PRO A 505 -15.03 -23.02 21.19
C PRO A 505 -14.79 -21.64 21.81
N ALA A 506 -13.52 -21.20 21.86
CA ALA A 506 -13.13 -19.90 22.39
C ALA A 506 -13.58 -18.72 21.53
N LEU A 507 -13.88 -18.95 20.24
CA LEU A 507 -14.26 -17.94 19.27
C LEU A 507 -15.68 -18.14 18.70
N ALA A 508 -16.42 -19.13 19.21
CA ALA A 508 -17.76 -19.45 18.73
C ALA A 508 -18.78 -18.30 18.89
N SER A 509 -18.56 -17.41 19.86
CA SER A 509 -19.34 -16.17 20.00
C SER A 509 -18.56 -15.12 20.79
N HIS A 510 -19.00 -13.85 20.69
CA HIS A 510 -18.46 -12.76 21.50
C HIS A 510 -18.56 -13.05 23.01
N GLU A 511 -19.65 -13.70 23.44
CA GLU A 511 -19.82 -14.07 24.85
C GLU A 511 -18.85 -15.17 25.28
N ALA A 512 -18.63 -16.18 24.44
CA ALA A 512 -17.66 -17.24 24.71
C ALA A 512 -16.23 -16.67 24.82
N ALA A 513 -15.83 -15.80 23.89
CA ALA A 513 -14.52 -15.15 23.92
C ALA A 513 -14.32 -14.27 25.16
N ARG A 514 -15.40 -13.63 25.64
CA ARG A 514 -15.39 -12.86 26.89
C ARG A 514 -15.24 -13.76 28.11
N GLN A 515 -16.01 -14.85 28.19
CA GLN A 515 -16.02 -15.76 29.33
C GLN A 515 -14.70 -16.53 29.48
N LEU A 516 -14.09 -16.93 28.36
CA LEU A 516 -12.84 -17.69 28.33
C LEU A 516 -11.59 -16.81 28.41
N GLN A 517 -11.76 -15.49 28.62
CA GLN A 517 -10.68 -14.51 28.64
C GLN A 517 -9.80 -14.50 27.37
N THR A 518 -10.27 -15.09 26.28
CA THR A 518 -9.66 -14.99 24.94
C THR A 518 -9.67 -13.55 24.42
N ALA A 519 -10.56 -12.72 24.98
CA ALA A 519 -10.61 -11.27 24.77
C ALA A 519 -9.72 -10.48 25.75
N ALA A 520 -9.12 -11.11 26.76
CA ALA A 520 -8.17 -10.44 27.64
C ALA A 520 -6.86 -10.27 26.88
N ILE A 521 -6.58 -9.04 26.47
CA ILE A 521 -5.39 -8.72 25.67
C ILE A 521 -4.13 -9.24 26.37
N ALA A 522 -4.03 -9.19 27.70
CA ALA A 522 -2.89 -9.70 28.47
C ALA A 522 -2.54 -11.20 28.25
N MET A 523 -3.46 -12.02 27.73
CA MET A 523 -3.27 -13.48 27.58
C MET A 523 -3.41 -13.95 26.11
N GLY A 524 -3.69 -13.04 25.18
CA GLY A 524 -3.92 -13.33 23.76
C GLY A 524 -3.04 -12.49 22.83
N PRO A 525 -3.38 -12.44 21.53
CA PRO A 525 -2.65 -11.60 20.59
C PRO A 525 -2.69 -10.12 21.03
N GLN A 526 -1.54 -9.44 20.97
CA GLN A 526 -1.43 -8.01 21.29
C GLN A 526 -1.79 -7.15 20.09
N PRO A 527 -2.31 -5.92 20.28
CA PRO A 527 -2.31 -4.86 19.27
C PRO A 527 -0.90 -4.61 18.72
N LEU A 528 -0.80 -4.46 17.40
CA LEU A 528 0.47 -4.29 16.70
C LEU A 528 0.45 -3.00 15.88
N ALA A 529 1.60 -2.32 15.83
CA ALA A 529 1.87 -1.24 14.89
C ALA A 529 2.86 -1.73 13.83
N ILE A 530 2.56 -1.49 12.56
CA ILE A 530 3.49 -1.75 11.45
C ILE A 530 3.91 -0.38 10.93
N GLU A 531 5.06 0.07 11.44
CA GLU A 531 5.68 1.34 11.06
C GLU A 531 6.40 1.18 9.72
N GLY A 532 6.11 2.07 8.80
CA GLY A 532 6.77 2.07 7.49
C GLY A 532 8.06 2.90 7.51
N THR A 533 8.01 4.07 8.16
CA THR A 533 9.04 5.13 8.09
C THR A 533 10.39 4.73 8.64
N THR A 534 10.44 3.69 9.47
CA THR A 534 11.67 3.04 9.93
C THR A 534 11.41 1.56 10.21
N TYR A 535 12.49 0.79 10.29
CA TYR A 535 12.44 -0.58 10.77
C TYR A 535 12.23 -0.56 12.29
N ALA A 536 11.04 -0.92 12.78
CA ALA A 536 10.70 -0.82 14.19
C ALA A 536 9.98 -2.05 14.72
N SER A 537 10.21 -2.33 16.02
CA SER A 537 9.41 -3.29 16.77
C SER A 537 7.92 -2.97 16.63
N SER A 538 7.11 -3.98 16.31
CA SER A 538 5.66 -3.78 16.19
C SER A 538 4.92 -3.67 17.53
N GLN A 539 5.63 -3.81 18.65
CA GLN A 539 5.08 -3.73 19.99
C GLN A 539 4.63 -2.30 20.31
N LEU A 540 3.41 -2.16 20.84
CA LEU A 540 2.87 -0.87 21.27
C LEU A 540 3.08 -0.60 22.76
N TYR A 541 3.23 -1.65 23.59
CA TYR A 541 3.39 -1.52 25.03
C TYR A 541 3.93 -2.83 25.62
N GLU A 542 4.90 -2.74 26.53
CA GLU A 542 5.34 -3.87 27.36
C GLU A 542 4.53 -3.90 28.67
N HIS A 543 3.88 -5.03 28.93
CA HIS A 543 3.03 -5.20 30.11
C HIS A 543 3.80 -5.54 31.37
N ASP A 544 4.95 -6.19 31.21
CA ASP A 544 5.84 -6.58 32.29
C ASP A 544 6.72 -5.38 32.70
N ASP A 545 6.54 -4.88 33.93
CA ASP A 545 7.25 -3.69 34.41
C ASP A 545 8.78 -3.91 34.47
N GLU A 546 9.25 -5.12 34.76
CA GLU A 546 10.70 -5.42 34.81
C GLU A 546 11.28 -5.39 33.40
N LYS A 547 10.64 -6.08 32.44
CA LYS A 547 11.05 -6.03 31.03
C LYS A 547 10.94 -4.63 30.44
N ARG A 548 9.94 -3.86 30.86
CA ARG A 548 9.78 -2.49 30.38
C ARG A 548 10.92 -1.58 30.85
N GLU A 549 11.42 -1.78 32.07
CA GLU A 549 12.61 -1.06 32.55
C GLU A 549 13.89 -1.53 31.82
N GLU A 550 14.04 -2.83 31.54
CA GLU A 550 15.13 -3.34 30.68
C GLU A 550 15.10 -2.69 29.30
N ARG A 551 13.94 -2.67 28.64
CA ARG A 551 13.75 -2.05 27.32
C ARG A 551 13.99 -0.53 27.34
N LYS A 552 13.71 0.14 28.45
CA LYS A 552 14.04 1.56 28.64
C LYS A 552 15.55 1.77 28.69
N LEU A 553 16.28 0.92 29.41
CA LEU A 553 17.75 0.97 29.42
C LEU A 553 18.34 0.68 28.04
N GLU A 554 17.77 -0.28 27.30
CA GLU A 554 18.12 -0.55 25.89
C GLU A 554 17.88 0.67 25.01
N PHE A 555 16.73 1.34 25.15
CA PHE A 555 16.41 2.56 24.39
C PHE A 555 17.44 3.68 24.66
N ILE A 556 17.79 3.91 25.93
CA ILE A 556 18.78 4.93 26.32
C ILE A 556 20.16 4.58 25.74
N GLY A 557 20.58 3.32 25.88
CA GLY A 557 21.84 2.82 25.32
C GLY A 557 21.90 3.01 23.81
N ALA A 558 20.83 2.63 23.10
CA ALA A 558 20.74 2.80 21.65
C ALA A 558 20.75 4.27 21.23
N LYS A 559 20.00 5.15 21.90
CA LYS A 559 20.01 6.58 21.58
C LYS A 559 21.42 7.18 21.58
N ASN A 560 22.27 6.79 22.54
CA ASN A 560 23.64 7.29 22.67
C ASN A 560 24.61 6.71 21.64
N SER A 561 24.40 5.47 21.20
CA SER A 561 25.29 4.78 20.25
C SER A 561 24.92 5.02 18.78
N LEU A 562 23.64 5.32 18.49
CA LEU A 562 23.10 5.45 17.14
C LEU A 562 23.51 6.73 16.40
N GLU A 563 24.06 7.75 17.09
CA GLU A 563 24.64 8.93 16.45
C GLU A 563 25.77 8.56 15.47
N ALA A 564 26.43 7.42 15.67
CA ALA A 564 27.53 6.94 14.82
C ALA A 564 27.08 6.38 13.44
N PHE A 565 25.81 5.97 13.27
CA PHE A 565 25.42 5.11 12.13
C PHE A 565 24.96 5.82 10.87
N SER A 566 24.88 7.15 10.83
CA SER A 566 24.25 7.90 9.72
C SER A 566 22.88 7.29 9.33
N PRO A 567 21.79 7.66 10.06
CA PRO A 567 20.48 6.99 9.98
C PRO A 567 19.78 7.07 8.62
N ASN A 568 20.42 7.70 7.64
CA ASN A 568 19.86 7.89 6.33
C ASN A 568 20.07 6.63 5.46
N ILE A 569 21.29 6.07 5.40
CA ILE A 569 21.59 4.95 4.49
C ILE A 569 21.15 3.61 5.10
N LEU A 570 21.47 3.42 6.39
CA LEU A 570 21.04 2.27 7.18
C LEU A 570 19.73 2.61 7.90
N ARG A 571 18.73 1.73 7.79
CA ARG A 571 17.50 1.81 8.58
C ARG A 571 17.69 0.97 9.83
N VAL A 572 18.00 1.63 10.92
CA VAL A 572 18.34 0.97 12.18
C VAL A 572 17.06 0.58 12.93
N PHE A 573 17.04 -0.62 13.48
CA PHE A 573 15.95 -1.12 14.30
C PHE A 573 15.62 -0.18 15.46
N LYS A 574 14.34 0.15 15.62
CA LYS A 574 13.85 1.00 16.70
C LYS A 574 12.93 0.24 17.65
N THR A 575 13.24 0.35 18.94
CA THR A 575 12.30 0.07 20.02
C THR A 575 11.50 1.35 20.29
N LEU A 576 10.20 1.32 20.03
CA LEU A 576 9.32 2.49 20.17
C LEU A 576 8.35 2.39 21.36
N ASP A 577 8.13 1.20 21.91
CA ASP A 577 7.16 0.96 23.00
C ASP A 577 7.53 1.61 24.34
N VAL A 578 8.77 2.09 24.48
CA VAL A 578 9.26 2.76 25.68
C VAL A 578 10.35 3.79 25.36
N CYS A 579 10.43 4.85 26.16
CA CYS A 579 11.50 5.84 26.13
C CYS A 579 12.01 6.15 27.56
N GLU A 580 12.86 7.17 27.71
CA GLU A 580 13.42 7.63 28.99
C GLU A 580 12.36 7.91 30.08
N THR A 581 11.17 8.41 29.71
CA THR A 581 10.07 8.67 30.65
C THR A 581 9.25 7.42 31.00
N GLY A 582 9.54 6.30 30.34
CA GLY A 582 8.73 5.09 30.37
C GLY A 582 7.55 5.12 29.39
N GLU A 583 7.19 6.26 28.81
CA GLU A 583 6.11 6.35 27.81
C GLU A 583 6.55 5.83 26.44
N HIS A 584 5.60 5.67 25.52
CA HIS A 584 5.91 5.29 24.15
C HIS A 584 6.75 6.38 23.47
N ALA A 585 7.83 6.00 22.78
CA ALA A 585 8.84 6.93 22.29
C ALA A 585 8.37 7.82 21.14
N PHE A 586 7.36 7.39 20.37
CA PHE A 586 6.92 8.07 19.16
C PHE A 586 5.40 8.37 19.11
N TYR A 587 4.55 7.35 19.20
CA TYR A 587 3.10 7.49 19.19
C TYR A 587 2.52 8.02 20.50
N ASN A 588 1.73 9.09 20.42
CA ASN A 588 0.98 9.65 21.54
C ASN A 588 -0.44 9.05 21.63
N ALA A 589 -1.18 9.12 20.52
CA ALA A 589 -2.57 8.67 20.49
C ALA A 589 -3.01 8.30 19.07
N LEU A 590 -3.68 7.16 18.94
CA LEU A 590 -4.31 6.72 17.71
C LEU A 590 -5.73 7.28 17.65
N VAL A 591 -6.09 7.93 16.54
CA VAL A 591 -7.30 8.75 16.43
C VAL A 591 -8.36 8.06 15.58
N GLU A 592 -7.97 7.54 14.42
CA GLU A 592 -8.87 6.90 13.46
C GLU A 592 -8.21 5.71 12.80
N GLN A 593 -8.98 4.66 12.56
CA GLN A 593 -8.56 3.52 11.77
C GLN A 593 -9.56 3.28 10.64
N SER A 594 -9.06 3.13 9.43
CA SER A 594 -9.81 2.62 8.30
C SER A 594 -9.33 1.23 7.93
N PHE A 595 -10.20 0.42 7.34
CA PHE A 595 -9.87 -0.91 6.83
C PHE A 595 -10.61 -1.16 5.53
N SER A 596 -10.34 -2.29 4.87
CA SER A 596 -10.86 -2.60 3.54
C SER A 596 -12.40 -2.42 3.45
N PRO A 597 -12.92 -1.70 2.44
CA PRO A 597 -14.33 -1.72 2.06
C PRO A 597 -14.88 -3.12 1.75
N LYS A 598 -14.02 -4.09 1.41
CA LYS A 598 -14.40 -5.49 1.19
C LYS A 598 -14.51 -6.29 2.48
N HIS A 599 -14.07 -5.74 3.62
CA HIS A 599 -14.12 -6.42 4.91
C HIS A 599 -15.56 -6.78 5.28
N GLY A 600 -15.75 -7.94 5.94
CA GLY A 600 -17.07 -8.42 6.36
C GLY A 600 -17.88 -7.45 7.25
N LEU A 601 -17.23 -6.47 7.89
CA LEU A 601 -17.90 -5.46 8.70
C LEU A 601 -18.62 -4.40 7.84
N MET A 602 -18.20 -4.25 6.58
CA MET A 602 -18.83 -3.39 5.58
C MET A 602 -19.77 -4.19 4.66
N THR A 603 -19.43 -5.44 4.34
CA THR A 603 -20.17 -6.27 3.36
C THR A 603 -21.23 -7.18 3.96
N SER A 604 -21.28 -7.36 5.29
CA SER A 604 -22.27 -8.21 5.97
C SER A 604 -23.71 -7.73 5.74
N GLY A 605 -24.54 -8.62 5.19
CA GLY A 605 -25.98 -8.39 5.00
C GLY A 605 -26.71 -8.05 6.30
N PRO A 606 -26.52 -8.80 7.41
CA PRO A 606 -27.09 -8.45 8.71
C PRO A 606 -26.68 -7.06 9.22
N LEU A 607 -25.42 -6.64 9.07
CA LEU A 607 -25.00 -5.31 9.51
C LEU A 607 -25.62 -4.20 8.64
N ARG A 608 -25.71 -4.43 7.34
CA ARG A 608 -26.34 -3.50 6.38
C ARG A 608 -27.83 -3.32 6.63
N SER A 609 -28.56 -4.40 6.95
CA SER A 609 -30.00 -4.31 7.25
C SER A 609 -30.29 -3.54 8.55
N MET A 610 -29.30 -3.47 9.45
CA MET A 610 -29.36 -2.68 10.68
C MET A 610 -28.71 -1.28 10.55
N ASN A 611 -28.27 -0.89 9.34
CA ASN A 611 -27.53 0.36 9.09
C ASN A 611 -26.28 0.54 9.98
N ALA A 612 -25.60 -0.56 10.28
CA ALA A 612 -24.46 -0.64 11.20
C ALA A 612 -23.15 -1.07 10.52
N ALA A 613 -23.16 -1.29 9.20
CA ALA A 613 -21.97 -1.67 8.46
C ALA A 613 -21.00 -0.48 8.34
N CYS A 614 -19.70 -0.70 8.56
CA CYS A 614 -18.68 0.34 8.50
C CYS A 614 -17.28 -0.20 8.18
N CYS A 615 -16.42 0.66 7.63
CA CYS A 615 -15.00 0.40 7.44
C CYS A 615 -14.07 1.54 7.89
N HIS A 616 -14.59 2.47 8.68
CA HIS A 616 -13.82 3.59 9.24
C HIS A 616 -14.33 3.90 10.63
N VAL A 617 -13.45 3.78 11.62
CA VAL A 617 -13.77 3.94 13.03
C VAL A 617 -12.92 5.03 13.67
N ARG A 618 -13.47 5.67 14.70
CA ARG A 618 -12.80 6.66 15.53
C ARG A 618 -12.54 6.07 16.91
N HIS A 619 -11.32 6.27 17.41
CA HIS A 619 -10.93 5.93 18.77
C HIS A 619 -11.46 6.97 19.74
N VAL A 620 -12.32 6.55 20.67
CA VAL A 620 -13.01 7.43 21.62
C VAL A 620 -12.71 7.09 23.07
N LYS A 621 -12.77 8.10 23.93
CA LYS A 621 -12.77 7.98 25.39
C LYS A 621 -14.20 8.10 25.90
N ILE A 622 -14.60 7.16 26.77
CA ILE A 622 -15.96 7.06 27.30
C ILE A 622 -15.95 7.21 28.82
N THR A 623 -16.88 7.97 29.38
CA THR A 623 -17.09 8.07 30.84
C THR A 623 -17.72 6.79 31.42
N PRO A 624 -17.69 6.58 32.74
CA PRO A 624 -18.47 5.50 33.35
C PRO A 624 -19.98 5.54 33.03
N ALA A 625 -20.52 6.72 32.71
CA ALA A 625 -21.92 6.90 32.31
C ALA A 625 -22.20 6.55 30.83
N GLY A 626 -21.16 6.24 30.05
CA GLY A 626 -21.26 5.88 28.65
C GLY A 626 -21.12 7.05 27.68
N ASP A 627 -20.81 8.26 28.14
CA ASP A 627 -20.71 9.44 27.27
C ASP A 627 -19.32 9.55 26.63
N VAL A 628 -19.26 9.81 25.32
CA VAL A 628 -18.02 10.15 24.62
C VAL A 628 -17.57 11.54 25.04
N VAL A 629 -16.35 11.64 25.57
CA VAL A 629 -15.78 12.89 26.10
C VAL A 629 -14.55 13.39 25.34
N GLY A 630 -14.10 12.63 24.35
CA GLY A 630 -12.95 12.98 23.54
C GLY A 630 -12.48 11.79 22.72
N THR A 631 -11.39 11.99 22.00
CA THR A 631 -10.84 11.00 21.07
C THR A 631 -9.34 10.81 21.26
N GLY A 632 -8.82 9.76 20.62
CA GLY A 632 -7.45 9.32 20.82
C GLY A 632 -7.36 8.21 21.86
N SER A 633 -6.63 7.15 21.52
CA SER A 633 -6.25 6.09 22.46
C SER A 633 -4.74 5.96 22.46
N SER A 634 -4.13 6.00 23.63
CA SER A 634 -2.67 5.82 23.74
C SER A 634 -2.28 4.37 23.39
N PRO A 635 -1.01 4.11 23.04
CA PRO A 635 -0.51 2.74 22.88
C PRO A 635 -0.81 1.84 24.09
N LYS A 636 -0.71 2.39 25.30
CA LYS A 636 -1.11 1.72 26.54
C LYS A 636 -2.60 1.43 26.60
N ASP A 637 -3.47 2.37 26.22
CA ASP A 637 -4.92 2.15 26.19
C ASP A 637 -5.29 1.02 25.23
N LEU A 638 -4.66 0.97 24.05
CA LEU A 638 -4.82 -0.13 23.10
C LEU A 638 -4.41 -1.46 23.72
N ALA A 639 -3.19 -1.55 24.24
CA ALA A 639 -2.64 -2.79 24.80
C ALA A 639 -3.39 -3.27 26.04
N THR A 640 -3.94 -2.37 26.85
CA THR A 640 -4.72 -2.73 28.04
C THR A 640 -6.22 -2.88 27.77
N GLY A 641 -6.67 -2.60 26.54
CA GLY A 641 -8.07 -2.69 26.16
C GLY A 641 -8.95 -1.58 26.77
N ASN A 642 -8.34 -0.47 27.19
CA ASN A 642 -9.01 0.70 27.79
C ASN A 642 -9.42 1.74 26.74
N PHE A 643 -10.02 1.28 25.65
CA PHE A 643 -10.48 2.14 24.55
C PHE A 643 -11.82 1.68 24.00
N ALA A 644 -12.49 2.55 23.25
CA ALA A 644 -13.68 2.20 22.50
C ALA A 644 -13.59 2.73 21.07
N LEU A 645 -14.36 2.09 20.19
CA LEU A 645 -14.40 2.41 18.78
C LEU A 645 -15.84 2.74 18.39
N VAL A 646 -16.03 3.88 17.74
CA VAL A 646 -17.32 4.26 17.14
C VAL A 646 -17.16 4.36 15.62
N PRO A 647 -18.14 3.91 14.83
CA PRO A 647 -18.12 4.15 13.39
C PRO A 647 -18.07 5.66 13.11
N LEU A 648 -17.15 6.08 12.25
CA LEU A 648 -17.11 7.46 11.78
C LEU A 648 -18.28 7.73 10.82
N TRP A 649 -18.71 6.69 10.10
CA TRP A 649 -19.91 6.63 9.30
C TRP A 649 -20.39 5.17 9.21
N THR A 650 -21.66 4.98 8.83
CA THR A 650 -22.23 3.67 8.53
C THR A 650 -22.95 3.67 7.18
N ALA A 651 -23.18 2.48 6.63
CA ALA A 651 -23.96 2.25 5.43
C ALA A 651 -25.04 1.19 5.63
N GLY A 652 -26.20 1.43 5.02
CA GLY A 652 -27.31 0.48 4.93
C GLY A 652 -27.18 -0.45 3.71
N THR A 653 -28.21 -1.26 3.46
CA THR A 653 -28.23 -2.21 2.33
C THR A 653 -28.06 -1.56 0.97
N GLU A 654 -28.84 -0.51 0.68
CA GLU A 654 -28.85 0.17 -0.63
C GLU A 654 -27.54 0.95 -0.86
N ASP A 655 -27.20 1.85 0.07
CA ASP A 655 -25.94 2.61 0.05
C ASP A 655 -24.71 1.68 -0.02
N GLY A 656 -24.72 0.60 0.76
CA GLY A 656 -23.63 -0.37 0.80
C GLY A 656 -23.44 -1.10 -0.53
N ALA A 657 -24.53 -1.52 -1.19
CA ALA A 657 -24.45 -2.17 -2.50
C ALA A 657 -23.95 -1.21 -3.59
N LEU A 658 -24.37 0.06 -3.56
CA LEU A 658 -23.86 1.09 -4.45
C LEU A 658 -22.36 1.34 -4.26
N ILE A 659 -21.90 1.38 -3.00
CA ILE A 659 -20.48 1.53 -2.67
C ILE A 659 -19.68 0.33 -3.18
N ASP A 660 -20.17 -0.90 -3.01
CA ASP A 660 -19.48 -2.10 -3.51
C ASP A 660 -19.32 -2.07 -5.03
N GLU A 661 -20.38 -1.77 -5.78
CA GLU A 661 -20.36 -1.69 -7.24
C GLU A 661 -19.39 -0.60 -7.72
N ALA A 662 -19.45 0.59 -7.11
CA ALA A 662 -18.58 1.71 -7.46
C ALA A 662 -17.11 1.46 -7.09
N HIS A 663 -16.85 0.80 -5.95
CA HIS A 663 -15.50 0.45 -5.52
C HIS A 663 -14.89 -0.64 -6.39
N ALA A 664 -15.66 -1.66 -6.79
CA ALA A 664 -15.20 -2.69 -7.71
C ALA A 664 -14.82 -2.11 -9.08
N GLU A 665 -15.59 -1.14 -9.59
CA GLU A 665 -15.25 -0.41 -10.81
C GLU A 665 -14.00 0.47 -10.62
N ALA A 666 -13.90 1.21 -9.51
CA ALA A 666 -12.75 2.05 -9.23
C ALA A 666 -11.46 1.21 -9.23
N LEU A 667 -11.46 0.06 -8.55
CA LEU A 667 -10.33 -0.86 -8.52
C LEU A 667 -9.98 -1.43 -9.89
N SER A 668 -10.96 -1.73 -10.74
CA SER A 668 -10.67 -2.18 -12.11
C SER A 668 -10.01 -1.11 -12.97
N ASN A 669 -10.12 0.16 -12.56
CA ASN A 669 -9.53 1.33 -13.22
C ASN A 669 -8.27 1.86 -12.50
N THR A 670 -7.65 1.08 -11.61
CA THR A 670 -6.36 1.45 -11.00
C THR A 670 -5.19 0.93 -11.83
N LEU A 671 -4.00 1.48 -11.58
CA LEU A 671 -2.77 0.92 -12.13
C LEU A 671 -2.33 -0.30 -11.28
N PRO A 672 -2.19 -1.49 -11.89
CA PRO A 672 -1.82 -2.72 -11.18
C PRO A 672 -0.30 -2.81 -10.96
N MET A 673 0.19 -3.92 -10.40
CA MET A 673 1.63 -4.19 -10.21
C MET A 673 2.45 -4.10 -11.50
N ARG A 674 3.78 -3.98 -11.38
CA ARG A 674 4.68 -4.09 -12.52
C ARG A 674 4.74 -5.55 -13.00
N GLY A 675 4.63 -5.77 -14.31
CA GLY A 675 4.69 -7.11 -14.88
C GLY A 675 6.09 -7.72 -14.92
N GLU A 676 7.12 -6.88 -14.96
CA GLU A 676 8.52 -7.27 -15.12
C GLU A 676 9.37 -6.82 -13.93
N PRO A 677 10.49 -7.50 -13.63
CA PRO A 677 11.45 -7.06 -12.63
C PRO A 677 11.98 -5.65 -12.93
N ILE A 678 12.44 -4.97 -11.90
CA ILE A 678 12.99 -3.62 -12.03
C ILE A 678 14.36 -3.67 -12.68
N ALA A 679 14.56 -2.88 -13.74
CA ALA A 679 15.89 -2.68 -14.30
C ALA A 679 16.74 -1.80 -13.37
N ALA A 680 17.89 -2.32 -12.94
CA ALA A 680 18.78 -1.64 -12.01
C ALA A 680 20.27 -1.72 -12.44
N SER A 681 21.09 -0.81 -11.91
CA SER A 681 22.50 -0.70 -12.29
C SER A 681 23.33 -1.81 -11.65
N GLU A 682 23.68 -2.81 -12.46
CA GLU A 682 24.54 -3.92 -12.03
C GLU A 682 25.94 -3.42 -11.57
N LYS A 683 26.45 -2.35 -12.19
CA LYS A 683 27.73 -1.73 -11.79
C LYS A 683 27.67 -1.19 -10.36
N ILE A 684 26.61 -0.46 -10.01
CA ILE A 684 26.43 0.11 -8.66
C ILE A 684 26.25 -1.02 -7.65
N PHE A 685 25.37 -1.98 -7.98
CA PHE A 685 25.13 -3.16 -7.17
C PHE A 685 26.42 -3.92 -6.86
N ASN A 686 27.21 -4.28 -7.88
CA ASN A 686 28.45 -5.05 -7.69
C ASN A 686 29.47 -4.28 -6.85
N LYS A 687 29.58 -2.95 -7.00
CA LYS A 687 30.45 -2.12 -6.14
C LYS A 687 30.00 -2.19 -4.68
N ASN A 688 28.71 -1.94 -4.42
CA ASN A 688 28.16 -1.95 -3.06
C ASN A 688 28.25 -3.34 -2.42
N MET A 689 28.00 -4.41 -3.16
CA MET A 689 28.17 -5.79 -2.68
C MET A 689 29.63 -6.11 -2.35
N ALA A 690 30.59 -5.62 -3.13
CA ALA A 690 32.01 -5.79 -2.82
C ALA A 690 32.38 -5.05 -1.52
N THR A 691 31.87 -3.83 -1.32
CA THR A 691 32.05 -3.08 -0.07
C THR A 691 31.43 -3.81 1.13
N LEU A 692 30.23 -4.37 0.99
CA LEU A 692 29.60 -5.14 2.08
C LEU A 692 30.42 -6.38 2.44
N ARG A 693 30.93 -7.12 1.46
CA ARG A 693 31.81 -8.29 1.72
C ARG A 693 33.13 -7.90 2.37
N ASP A 694 33.69 -6.76 2.00
CA ASP A 694 34.90 -6.22 2.63
C ASP A 694 34.64 -5.74 4.08
N LEU A 695 33.45 -5.20 4.36
CA LEU A 695 33.01 -4.90 5.72
C LEU A 695 32.79 -6.19 6.55
N ASP A 696 32.15 -7.20 5.96
CA ASP A 696 31.94 -8.51 6.60
C ASP A 696 33.28 -9.20 6.94
N ALA A 697 34.24 -9.20 6.01
CA ALA A 697 35.59 -9.70 6.26
C ALA A 697 36.30 -8.91 7.38
N PHE A 698 36.08 -7.60 7.46
CA PHE A 698 36.59 -6.79 8.57
C PHE A 698 35.95 -7.18 9.90
N PHE A 699 34.64 -7.49 9.94
CA PHE A 699 34.00 -7.97 11.16
C PHE A 699 34.60 -9.27 11.68
N HIS A 700 34.88 -10.21 10.78
CA HIS A 700 35.45 -11.53 11.07
C HIS A 700 36.98 -11.54 11.26
N ALA A 701 37.66 -10.40 11.20
CA ALA A 701 39.10 -10.32 11.36
C ALA A 701 39.54 -10.79 12.77
N PRO A 702 40.56 -11.66 12.88
CA PRO A 702 41.03 -12.18 14.17
C PRO A 702 41.68 -11.08 15.03
N GLY A 703 41.62 -11.23 16.35
CA GLY A 703 42.33 -10.35 17.29
C GLY A 703 41.58 -9.09 17.72
N LYS A 704 40.27 -9.00 17.47
CA LYS A 704 39.43 -7.94 18.08
C LYS A 704 39.28 -8.20 19.57
N PRO A 705 39.58 -7.25 20.47
CA PRO A 705 39.45 -7.43 21.92
C PRO A 705 37.97 -7.55 22.32
N ASP A 706 37.69 -8.33 23.37
CA ASP A 706 36.35 -8.37 23.97
C ASP A 706 36.09 -7.09 24.77
N TYR A 707 34.88 -6.55 24.66
CA TYR A 707 34.42 -5.36 25.35
C TYR A 707 32.90 -5.47 25.58
N GLU A 708 32.38 -4.60 26.45
CA GLU A 708 30.94 -4.52 26.70
C GLU A 708 30.25 -3.76 25.57
N SER A 709 29.42 -4.46 24.78
CA SER A 709 28.73 -3.91 23.62
C SER A 709 27.21 -3.81 23.80
N PHE A 710 26.59 -2.99 22.95
CA PHE A 710 25.15 -3.05 22.63
C PHE A 710 24.98 -3.50 21.18
N PRO A 711 24.16 -4.54 20.92
CA PRO A 711 23.86 -4.97 19.57
C PRO A 711 22.85 -4.02 18.91
N HIS A 712 23.07 -3.76 17.63
CA HIS A 712 22.18 -3.02 16.75
C HIS A 712 21.94 -3.84 15.50
N SER A 713 20.71 -3.85 15.00
CA SER A 713 20.38 -4.40 13.70
C SER A 713 19.96 -3.26 12.78
N ALA A 714 20.45 -3.26 11.54
CA ALA A 714 20.06 -2.30 10.54
C ALA A 714 19.88 -2.97 9.18
N ILE A 715 18.94 -2.45 8.41
CA ILE A 715 18.69 -2.94 7.06
C ILE A 715 19.18 -1.93 6.03
N VAL A 716 19.72 -2.44 4.92
CA VAL A 716 20.09 -1.61 3.77
C VAL A 716 18.87 -1.47 2.86
N SER A 717 18.37 -0.24 2.69
CA SER A 717 17.28 0.02 1.73
C SER A 717 17.69 -0.40 0.32
N PHE A 718 16.76 -1.03 -0.42
CA PHE A 718 17.05 -1.53 -1.78
C PHE A 718 17.56 -0.42 -2.70
N ALA A 719 16.93 0.75 -2.62
CA ALA A 719 17.33 1.92 -3.38
C ALA A 719 18.81 2.27 -3.18
N SER A 720 19.32 2.19 -1.94
CA SER A 720 20.73 2.53 -1.65
C SER A 720 21.68 1.51 -2.30
N LEU A 721 21.27 0.25 -2.33
CA LEU A 721 22.08 -0.84 -2.90
C LEU A 721 22.27 -0.69 -4.42
N VAL A 722 21.26 -0.20 -5.14
CA VAL A 722 21.30 -0.13 -6.62
C VAL A 722 21.34 1.28 -7.22
N GLY A 723 21.04 2.31 -6.42
CA GLY A 723 20.85 3.69 -6.84
C GLY A 723 21.93 4.66 -6.35
N ASN A 724 22.75 4.27 -5.36
CA ASN A 724 23.82 5.11 -4.82
C ASN A 724 25.14 4.33 -4.70
N ALA A 725 26.14 4.71 -5.51
CA ALA A 725 27.43 4.02 -5.55
C ALA A 725 28.34 4.29 -4.35
N ASN A 726 28.05 5.30 -3.53
CA ASN A 726 28.90 5.71 -2.41
C ASN A 726 28.26 5.48 -1.05
N ALA A 727 26.93 5.40 -0.97
CA ALA A 727 26.20 5.20 0.29
C ALA A 727 26.82 4.09 1.18
N ILE A 728 27.01 2.90 0.61
CA ILE A 728 27.55 1.77 1.37
C ILE A 728 29.04 1.93 1.68
N THR A 729 29.79 2.64 0.82
CA THR A 729 31.21 2.94 1.07
C THR A 729 31.36 3.85 2.28
N ASP A 730 30.60 4.94 2.34
CA ASP A 730 30.65 5.91 3.44
C ASP A 730 30.28 5.24 4.78
N VAL A 731 29.24 4.40 4.78
CA VAL A 731 28.84 3.61 5.95
C VAL A 731 29.95 2.65 6.39
N ALA A 732 30.55 1.91 5.46
CA ALA A 732 31.62 0.97 5.78
C ALA A 732 32.87 1.68 6.32
N GLU A 733 33.23 2.86 5.80
CA GLU A 733 34.33 3.67 6.31
C GLU A 733 34.09 4.13 7.74
N VAL A 734 32.88 4.64 8.04
CA VAL A 734 32.51 5.02 9.40
C VAL A 734 32.59 3.84 10.35
N LEU A 735 32.06 2.67 9.96
CA LEU A 735 32.11 1.49 10.82
C LEU A 735 33.54 1.03 11.07
N LYS A 736 34.38 0.94 10.04
CA LYS A 736 35.78 0.54 10.20
C LYS A 736 36.60 1.52 11.03
N ALA A 737 36.22 2.81 11.04
CA ALA A 737 36.84 3.82 11.87
C ALA A 737 36.39 3.76 13.34
N THR A 738 35.23 3.17 13.62
CA THR A 738 34.71 3.01 14.99
C THR A 738 35.56 2.00 15.77
N PRO A 739 36.21 2.42 16.88
CA PRO A 739 37.02 1.52 17.69
C PRO A 739 36.21 0.33 18.19
N HIS A 740 36.83 -0.85 18.10
CA HIS A 740 36.31 -2.11 18.62
C HIS A 740 35.03 -2.65 17.96
N VAL A 741 34.45 -2.00 16.93
CA VAL A 741 33.20 -2.49 16.31
C VAL A 741 33.30 -3.96 15.85
N ARG A 742 32.24 -4.72 16.13
CA ARG A 742 32.02 -6.09 15.66
C ARG A 742 30.65 -6.17 15.01
N GLY A 743 30.39 -7.25 14.28
CA GLY A 743 29.11 -7.42 13.60
C GLY A 743 29.06 -8.64 12.72
N GLU A 744 27.95 -8.82 12.05
CA GLU A 744 27.72 -9.84 11.04
C GLU A 744 26.81 -9.26 9.94
N ILE A 745 27.02 -9.68 8.69
CA ILE A 745 26.19 -9.24 7.58
C ILE A 745 25.47 -10.44 6.96
N TYR A 746 24.15 -10.40 6.99
CA TYR A 746 23.30 -11.45 6.45
C TYR A 746 22.70 -11.07 5.09
N GLY A 747 22.31 -12.09 4.32
CA GLY A 747 21.58 -11.91 3.05
C GLY A 747 22.45 -11.58 1.83
N LEU A 748 23.78 -11.58 1.96
CA LEU A 748 24.71 -11.26 0.85
C LEU A 748 24.52 -12.15 -0.39
N ASP A 749 24.16 -13.41 -0.16
CA ASP A 749 24.06 -14.45 -1.18
C ASP A 749 22.61 -14.88 -1.49
N THR A 750 21.62 -14.36 -0.75
CA THR A 750 20.21 -14.74 -0.89
C THR A 750 19.49 -13.80 -1.84
N ALA A 751 19.19 -14.27 -3.06
CA ALA A 751 18.48 -13.49 -4.06
C ALA A 751 16.97 -13.47 -3.83
N ILE A 752 16.36 -12.29 -3.96
CA ILE A 752 14.91 -12.13 -4.13
C ILE A 752 14.63 -12.11 -5.63
N ASN A 753 14.39 -13.29 -6.20
CA ASN A 753 14.22 -13.46 -7.64
C ASN A 753 13.00 -12.69 -8.15
N GLY A 754 13.13 -12.07 -9.32
CA GLY A 754 12.05 -11.31 -9.96
C GLY A 754 11.81 -9.92 -9.37
N LEU A 755 12.53 -9.51 -8.31
CA LEU A 755 12.47 -8.15 -7.78
C LEU A 755 13.15 -7.15 -8.71
N ALA A 756 14.39 -7.44 -9.11
CA ALA A 756 15.20 -6.54 -9.94
C ALA A 756 16.28 -7.29 -10.70
N ILE A 757 16.51 -6.87 -11.94
CA ILE A 757 17.50 -7.46 -12.84
C ILE A 757 18.50 -6.41 -13.37
N GLY A 758 19.74 -6.85 -13.54
CA GLY A 758 20.80 -6.09 -14.20
C GLY A 758 20.73 -6.18 -15.71
N ALA A 759 21.58 -5.41 -16.39
CA ALA A 759 21.68 -5.42 -17.85
C ALA A 759 22.05 -6.81 -18.42
N SER A 760 22.76 -7.65 -17.66
CA SER A 760 23.07 -9.03 -18.05
C SER A 760 21.97 -10.04 -17.74
N GLY A 761 20.82 -9.61 -17.18
CA GLY A 761 19.78 -10.48 -16.62
C GLY A 761 20.09 -11.03 -15.22
N LYS A 762 21.17 -10.58 -14.57
CA LYS A 762 21.52 -11.00 -13.19
C LYS A 762 20.49 -10.49 -12.18
N GLU A 763 20.07 -11.35 -11.26
CA GLU A 763 19.18 -10.99 -10.13
C GLU A 763 19.89 -10.10 -9.11
N LEU A 764 19.38 -8.88 -8.93
CA LEU A 764 19.96 -7.85 -8.06
C LEU A 764 19.18 -7.66 -6.75
N GLY A 765 18.00 -8.27 -6.61
CA GLY A 765 17.20 -8.18 -5.38
C GLY A 765 17.93 -8.84 -4.20
N ARG A 766 18.29 -8.07 -3.17
CA ARG A 766 18.89 -8.56 -1.91
C ARG A 766 18.30 -7.81 -0.74
N TYR A 767 17.91 -8.53 0.29
CA TYR A 767 17.60 -7.97 1.60
C TYR A 767 18.82 -8.16 2.49
N ILE A 768 19.50 -7.07 2.83
CA ILE A 768 20.75 -7.10 3.60
C ILE A 768 20.47 -6.58 5.00
N VAL A 769 20.84 -7.40 5.98
CA VAL A 769 20.84 -7.05 7.41
C VAL A 769 22.28 -6.92 7.86
N ILE A 770 22.58 -5.82 8.55
CA ILE A 770 23.86 -5.58 9.21
C ILE A 770 23.58 -5.59 10.70
N GLU A 771 24.08 -6.61 11.39
CA GLU A 771 24.13 -6.64 12.84
C GLU A 771 25.49 -6.11 13.29
N VAL A 772 25.48 -5.24 14.30
CA VAL A 772 26.65 -4.48 14.71
C VAL A 772 26.63 -4.28 16.22
N ASP A 773 27.71 -4.69 16.86
CA ASP A 773 27.98 -4.46 18.26
C ASP A 773 28.78 -3.15 18.40
N LEU A 774 28.21 -2.18 19.12
CA LEU A 774 28.89 -0.93 19.46
C LEU A 774 29.28 -0.87 20.94
N PRO A 775 30.41 -0.23 21.30
CA PRO A 775 30.81 -0.04 22.69
C PRO A 775 29.77 0.71 23.51
N ARG A 776 29.55 0.27 24.76
CA ARG A 776 28.86 1.08 25.78
C ARG A 776 29.74 2.27 26.17
N ASN A 777 29.29 3.49 25.87
CA ASN A 777 29.93 4.73 26.35
C ASN A 777 29.59 5.03 27.80
#